data_AF-A0AAW8JNH4-F1
#
_entry.id   AF-A0AAW8JNH4-F1
#
_cell.length_a   1.000
_cell.length_b   1.000
_cell.length_c   1.000
_cell.angle_alpha   90.00
_cell.angle_beta   90.00
_cell.angle_gamma   90.00
#
_symmetry.space_group_name_H-M   'P 1'
#
loop_
_entity.id
_entity.type
_entity.pdbx_description
1 polymer ?
#
loop_
_entity_poly.entity_id
_entity_poly.type
_entity_poly.pdbx_seq_one_letter_code
_entity_poly.pdbx_strand_id
1 'polypeptide(L)'
;MSKDKYQKIWNEIKTTYIKINEIISSPQITSKNQYLSLTPITNADEDNAYSDMLKFALSQNKTNNIAVTGPYGSGKSSVLQTFQRQNPQWKYLNISLATFKDNLEIEGVNNKEIEIEAIEKSILQQLFYSVDQKTLPRSRLKRIVAVKPIVILLNTIFIISWILLTLIVFSPKNIFLEKLGLTSIQENFIQGTFPLLFSLCCIFGLFTGIKYIEKIKEFKLKFQDTEITLNNEKSESILNKHLDEILYFFERTKFDIIIIEDLDRFENSEIFIRLRELNTLINNSKQVNRPIVFLYAIRDNMFKDKDRSKFFDFIIPIIPVINPTNAYDLIRKNYINKESDSQLHDEIEDVFLHQVSLYFDDMRLVTNIFNEFKLYVKKLNNPNLNKNKLLALIIYKNYYPAEFANLHSNKGEIYELFKIRKKNIISSQLEQVKQEIDSIDKIIQDSELEKIQTIKELRKLYIYEILKRHPDITQLSGIHNYYNTVSFSIKLKVNNEIIDHENLISDENFYTLQESENIHWEVTVKQNTNILNSVIKNLESINFNFKTIEKAIHNTLSYKDRETRIKNIETTNRTKILEQKYALVNKRNNLKLNTLKELLTINSSVEFFESENHPPLLQFLIREGYIDEYYPDYISFFIDSVINITERDYAQRVINHINSEFDLTLTNAEKILEKYLTPRQFSHVSILNFSLVDFILENHDKFNDHYNNLFKLLSNQDERSIQFIFEYIDRGKNSSLFINQIVKSWQAFFEHIHMSMADEKIESYLLLILKKLEKENIPLLNKDNILKNYLSSKNNFIEYIKDAYSTEQEILNFLQLIKPVFEYLDCNNQNDVSIFNEICRNEYFEFNEKMILQIICINNEVQKIDEIQNIFASKPYGVLQDFAPDYLKTQVDQSISHFFEEVYISSSGNLSEDSDNFIKLINNEDLDNSHKEWLIKNNEVQIDLISYIRKAQFWKPILAKNKVKPSWDSLISYYQYNACTLDEVIFNYINENNVLLKEQEISASKSKKNIPDITEQFEVELLESDSLSETTYKAVISSRMFNYDSLNLLNLSKSKISILINEKVLSLTSKNVENLRKISTNYVRDIFVQNLSTDCTELNDEILLEKPEYELLLQSPELTAAQKLIIVEKLGINFYHESNVQHIINQIFKNNGKYIPIEHINSFFAKTVSTQTRIKLLIPEVSNLDHSNISTLLNMLDEPYRSITNAGNHSLSHSDENENLINALKEIAYINRVRFHEKSFLGIKSKSKITFTTK
;
A
#
# COMPACT_ATOMS: atom_id res chain seq x y z
N MET A 1 -18.13 9.39 -109.56
CA MET A 1 -17.71 9.49 -108.14
C MET A 1 -16.79 8.31 -107.84
N SER A 2 -15.62 8.54 -107.23
CA SER A 2 -14.59 7.52 -106.99
C SER A 2 -15.00 6.50 -105.91
N LYS A 3 -14.43 5.28 -105.98
CA LYS A 3 -14.68 4.15 -105.06
C LYS A 3 -14.54 4.54 -103.57
N ASP A 4 -13.60 5.43 -103.25
CA ASP A 4 -13.40 5.91 -101.88
C ASP A 4 -14.61 6.66 -101.31
N LYS A 5 -15.37 7.36 -102.16
CA LYS A 5 -16.54 8.12 -101.72
C LYS A 5 -17.71 7.20 -101.37
N TYR A 6 -17.84 6.07 -102.07
CA TYR A 6 -18.81 5.02 -101.72
C TYR A 6 -18.46 4.35 -100.40
N GLN A 7 -17.18 4.06 -100.17
CA GLN A 7 -16.74 3.36 -98.96
C GLN A 7 -16.85 4.23 -97.71
N LYS A 8 -16.63 5.55 -97.86
CA LYS A 8 -16.84 6.53 -96.77
C LYS A 8 -18.32 6.70 -96.42
N ILE A 9 -19.20 6.78 -97.42
CA ILE A 9 -20.66 6.85 -97.20
C ILE A 9 -21.19 5.54 -96.61
N TRP A 10 -20.72 4.38 -97.07
CA TRP A 10 -21.14 3.08 -96.53
C TRP A 10 -20.68 2.93 -95.08
N ASN A 11 -19.45 3.33 -94.76
CA ASN A 11 -18.97 3.33 -93.39
C ASN A 11 -19.79 4.30 -92.53
N GLU A 12 -20.05 5.53 -92.96
CA GLU A 12 -20.92 6.47 -92.21
C GLU A 12 -22.34 5.94 -92.00
N ILE A 13 -22.95 5.29 -93.00
CA ILE A 13 -24.25 4.65 -92.85
C ILE A 13 -24.17 3.50 -91.85
N LYS A 14 -23.09 2.71 -91.85
CA LYS A 14 -22.88 1.62 -90.90
C LYS A 14 -22.65 2.13 -89.48
N THR A 15 -21.86 3.19 -89.29
CA THR A 15 -21.67 3.82 -87.97
C THR A 15 -22.95 4.48 -87.47
N THR A 16 -23.72 5.09 -88.37
CA THR A 16 -25.00 5.70 -88.00
C THR A 16 -26.04 4.63 -87.65
N TYR A 17 -26.06 3.52 -88.38
CA TYR A 17 -26.91 2.36 -88.06
C TYR A 17 -26.52 1.69 -86.74
N ILE A 18 -25.22 1.58 -86.44
CA ILE A 18 -24.73 1.08 -85.15
C ILE A 18 -25.10 2.04 -84.01
N LYS A 19 -24.92 3.35 -84.16
CA LYS A 19 -25.33 4.35 -83.17
C LYS A 19 -26.84 4.39 -82.95
N ILE A 20 -27.63 4.23 -84.01
CA ILE A 20 -29.09 4.12 -83.91
C ILE A 20 -29.48 2.83 -83.18
N ASN A 21 -28.81 1.71 -83.45
CA ASN A 21 -29.05 0.47 -82.69
C ASN A 21 -28.61 0.58 -81.23
N GLU A 22 -27.49 1.25 -80.90
CA GLU A 22 -27.08 1.52 -79.51
C GLU A 22 -28.06 2.44 -78.77
N ILE A 23 -28.71 3.37 -79.47
CA ILE A 23 -29.75 4.25 -78.88
C ILE A 23 -31.09 3.50 -78.72
N ILE A 24 -31.38 2.51 -79.57
CA ILE A 24 -32.64 1.74 -79.54
C ILE A 24 -32.55 0.51 -78.61
N SER A 25 -31.38 -0.09 -78.44
CA SER A 25 -31.16 -1.15 -77.46
C SER A 25 -30.99 -0.55 -76.06
N SER A 26 -32.01 -0.70 -75.21
CA SER A 26 -31.88 -0.44 -73.77
C SER A 26 -30.70 -1.24 -73.23
N PRO A 27 -29.80 -0.63 -72.43
CA PRO A 27 -28.67 -1.36 -71.88
C PRO A 27 -29.19 -2.45 -70.95
N GLN A 28 -29.00 -3.71 -71.32
CA GLN A 28 -29.06 -4.80 -70.35
C GLN A 28 -27.84 -4.66 -69.44
N ILE A 29 -28.06 -4.08 -68.26
CA ILE A 29 -27.06 -4.02 -67.21
C ILE A 29 -26.83 -5.45 -66.72
N THR A 30 -25.77 -6.09 -67.22
CA THR A 30 -25.18 -7.27 -66.59
C THR A 30 -24.23 -6.82 -65.49
N SER A 31 -24.76 -6.28 -64.40
CA SER A 31 -24.03 -6.22 -63.14
C SER A 31 -24.36 -7.51 -62.37
N LYS A 32 -23.33 -8.18 -61.81
CA LYS A 32 -23.57 -9.21 -60.80
C LYS A 32 -24.42 -8.57 -59.68
N ASN A 33 -25.63 -9.08 -59.49
CA ASN A 33 -26.69 -8.49 -58.66
C ASN A 33 -26.23 -8.10 -57.24
N GLN A 34 -25.85 -6.83 -57.03
CA GLN A 34 -25.56 -6.31 -55.69
C GLN A 34 -26.84 -5.84 -54.94
N TYR A 35 -27.90 -5.52 -55.70
CA TYR A 35 -29.20 -5.08 -55.19
C TYR A 35 -30.32 -5.87 -55.86
N LEU A 36 -31.42 -6.11 -55.14
CA LEU A 36 -32.59 -6.81 -55.65
C LEU A 36 -33.73 -5.83 -55.99
N SER A 37 -34.43 -6.07 -57.10
CA SER A 37 -35.57 -5.25 -57.51
C SER A 37 -36.82 -5.56 -56.68
N LEU A 38 -37.62 -4.54 -56.36
CA LEU A 38 -38.93 -4.68 -55.70
C LEU A 38 -40.06 -5.05 -56.68
N THR A 39 -39.76 -5.09 -57.99
CA THR A 39 -40.73 -5.48 -59.03
C THR A 39 -41.06 -6.97 -58.95
N PRO A 40 -42.26 -7.40 -59.37
CA PRO A 40 -42.60 -8.81 -59.41
C PRO A 40 -41.59 -9.62 -60.25
N ILE A 41 -41.31 -10.84 -59.79
CA ILE A 41 -40.41 -11.77 -60.49
C ILE A 41 -41.20 -12.64 -61.46
N THR A 42 -40.54 -13.14 -62.51
CA THR A 42 -41.20 -13.90 -63.59
C THR A 42 -41.02 -15.42 -63.48
N ASN A 43 -40.59 -15.91 -62.31
CA ASN A 43 -40.31 -17.32 -62.00
C ASN A 43 -40.79 -17.71 -60.59
N ALA A 44 -41.97 -17.22 -60.16
CA ALA A 44 -42.48 -17.42 -58.80
C ALA A 44 -43.23 -18.75 -58.56
N ASP A 45 -43.42 -19.57 -59.61
CA ASP A 45 -44.24 -20.80 -59.60
C ASP A 45 -43.42 -21.96 -60.18
N GLU A 46 -42.36 -22.36 -59.49
CA GLU A 46 -41.39 -23.36 -59.99
C GLU A 46 -41.99 -24.77 -60.11
N ASP A 47 -42.92 -25.13 -59.23
CA ASP A 47 -43.64 -26.42 -59.24
C ASP A 47 -44.90 -26.41 -60.15
N ASN A 48 -45.23 -25.26 -60.75
CA ASN A 48 -46.41 -24.99 -61.58
C ASN A 48 -47.77 -25.17 -60.87
N ALA A 49 -47.80 -25.26 -59.53
CA ALA A 49 -49.04 -25.54 -58.81
C ALA A 49 -50.10 -24.45 -59.01
N TYR A 50 -49.70 -23.17 -58.96
CA TYR A 50 -50.63 -22.06 -59.18
C TYR A 50 -51.06 -21.94 -60.63
N SER A 51 -50.13 -22.17 -61.56
CA SER A 51 -50.40 -22.16 -63.00
C SER A 51 -51.41 -23.23 -63.38
N ASP A 52 -51.36 -24.40 -62.76
CA ASP A 52 -52.32 -25.47 -63.02
C ASP A 52 -53.71 -25.17 -62.46
N MET A 53 -53.80 -24.53 -61.28
CA MET A 53 -55.08 -24.02 -60.75
C MET A 53 -55.68 -22.94 -61.65
N LEU A 54 -54.87 -22.00 -62.15
CA LEU A 54 -55.31 -20.95 -63.08
C LEU A 54 -55.80 -21.54 -64.40
N LYS A 55 -55.07 -22.49 -65.00
CA LYS A 55 -55.50 -23.21 -66.21
C LYS A 55 -56.82 -23.94 -65.97
N PHE A 56 -56.94 -24.65 -64.85
CA PHE A 56 -58.17 -25.34 -64.48
C PHE A 56 -59.35 -24.35 -64.41
N ALA A 57 -59.19 -23.24 -63.67
CA ALA A 57 -60.23 -22.23 -63.53
C ALA A 57 -60.63 -21.60 -64.86
N LEU A 58 -59.67 -21.32 -65.75
CA LEU A 58 -59.92 -20.76 -67.08
C LEU A 58 -60.55 -21.75 -68.07
N SER A 59 -60.46 -23.06 -67.79
CA SER A 59 -61.05 -24.11 -68.64
C SER A 59 -62.52 -24.40 -68.35
N GLN A 60 -63.05 -23.94 -67.21
CA GLN A 60 -64.44 -24.20 -66.82
C GLN A 60 -65.41 -23.27 -67.56
N ASN A 61 -66.55 -23.83 -67.99
CA ASN A 61 -67.61 -23.03 -68.59
C ASN A 61 -68.35 -22.26 -67.48
N LYS A 62 -68.37 -20.92 -67.56
CA LYS A 62 -69.00 -19.94 -66.63
C LYS A 62 -68.14 -19.43 -65.46
N THR A 63 -66.84 -19.70 -65.42
CA THR A 63 -65.90 -19.09 -64.46
C THR A 63 -65.34 -17.79 -65.02
N ASN A 64 -66.07 -16.69 -64.83
CA ASN A 64 -65.70 -15.41 -65.45
C ASN A 64 -65.04 -14.43 -64.48
N ASN A 65 -65.14 -14.65 -63.17
CA ASN A 65 -64.53 -13.80 -62.14
C ASN A 65 -63.67 -14.65 -61.21
N ILE A 66 -62.34 -14.53 -61.31
CA ILE A 66 -61.37 -15.31 -60.53
C ILE A 66 -60.63 -14.37 -59.58
N ALA A 67 -60.57 -14.70 -58.28
CA ALA A 67 -59.70 -13.98 -57.35
C ALA A 67 -58.41 -14.76 -57.10
N VAL A 68 -57.28 -14.07 -57.18
CA VAL A 68 -55.99 -14.51 -56.66
C VAL A 68 -55.79 -13.76 -55.34
N THR A 69 -55.96 -14.49 -54.24
CA THR A 69 -55.94 -13.93 -52.89
C THR A 69 -54.66 -14.30 -52.17
N GLY A 70 -54.26 -13.51 -51.20
CA GLY A 70 -53.07 -13.74 -50.39
C GLY A 70 -52.76 -12.48 -49.59
N PRO A 71 -51.99 -12.57 -48.51
CA PRO A 71 -51.61 -11.38 -47.74
C PRO A 71 -50.84 -10.38 -48.61
N TYR A 72 -50.69 -9.15 -48.13
CA TYR A 72 -49.85 -8.17 -48.82
C TYR A 72 -48.41 -8.71 -48.94
N GLY A 73 -47.72 -8.45 -50.05
CA GLY A 73 -46.37 -8.99 -50.27
C GLY A 73 -46.26 -10.50 -50.58
N SER A 74 -47.35 -11.28 -50.59
CA SER A 74 -47.34 -12.74 -50.81
C SER A 74 -46.83 -13.22 -52.17
N GLY A 75 -46.66 -12.33 -53.17
CA GLY A 75 -46.17 -12.70 -54.50
C GLY A 75 -47.24 -12.88 -55.57
N LYS A 76 -48.50 -12.46 -55.33
CA LYS A 76 -49.61 -12.54 -56.30
C LYS A 76 -49.24 -12.05 -57.71
N SER A 77 -48.73 -10.83 -57.84
CA SER A 77 -48.32 -10.26 -59.13
C SER A 77 -47.19 -11.06 -59.78
N SER A 78 -46.28 -11.64 -58.98
CA SER A 78 -45.17 -12.46 -59.49
C SER A 78 -45.69 -13.78 -60.06
N VAL A 79 -46.65 -14.43 -59.38
CA VAL A 79 -47.33 -15.64 -59.88
C VAL A 79 -48.09 -15.32 -61.16
N LEU A 80 -48.81 -14.20 -61.23
CA LEU A 80 -49.52 -13.77 -62.44
C LEU A 80 -48.59 -13.47 -63.61
N GLN A 81 -47.50 -12.75 -63.40
CA GLN A 81 -46.50 -12.50 -64.45
C GLN A 81 -45.82 -13.79 -64.92
N THR A 82 -45.53 -14.72 -64.00
CA THR A 82 -45.00 -16.04 -64.33
C THR A 82 -46.00 -16.80 -65.20
N PHE A 83 -47.27 -16.82 -64.81
CA PHE A 83 -48.35 -17.47 -65.55
C PHE A 83 -48.51 -16.88 -66.97
N GLN A 84 -48.54 -15.55 -67.09
CA GLN A 84 -48.64 -14.85 -68.37
C GLN A 84 -47.50 -15.22 -69.32
N ARG A 85 -46.27 -15.32 -68.79
CA ARG A 85 -45.08 -15.67 -69.55
C ARG A 85 -45.12 -17.13 -70.02
N GLN A 86 -45.55 -18.05 -69.14
CA GLN A 86 -45.65 -19.47 -69.47
C GLN A 86 -46.84 -19.79 -70.40
N ASN A 87 -47.89 -18.96 -70.40
CA ASN A 87 -49.13 -19.23 -71.11
C ASN A 87 -49.50 -18.10 -72.11
N PRO A 88 -48.76 -17.96 -73.24
CA PRO A 88 -48.99 -16.91 -74.23
C PRO A 88 -50.23 -17.14 -75.11
N GLN A 89 -50.90 -18.30 -74.98
CA GLN A 89 -52.11 -18.64 -75.74
C GLN A 89 -53.28 -17.71 -75.42
N TRP A 90 -53.38 -17.20 -74.20
CA TRP A 90 -54.35 -16.20 -73.81
C TRP A 90 -53.78 -14.79 -74.00
N LYS A 91 -54.64 -13.83 -74.37
CA LYS A 91 -54.26 -12.42 -74.43
C LYS A 91 -54.71 -11.70 -73.17
N TYR A 92 -53.74 -11.13 -72.47
CA TYR A 92 -53.96 -10.45 -71.20
C TYR A 92 -53.95 -8.94 -71.34
N LEU A 93 -54.73 -8.28 -70.51
CA LEU A 93 -54.63 -6.84 -70.25
C LEU A 93 -54.51 -6.62 -68.75
N ASN A 94 -53.41 -5.99 -68.33
CA ASN A 94 -53.15 -5.67 -66.94
C ASN A 94 -53.62 -4.24 -66.64
N ILE A 95 -54.44 -4.10 -65.62
CA ILE A 95 -54.97 -2.84 -65.10
C ILE A 95 -54.47 -2.73 -63.66
N SER A 96 -53.70 -1.68 -63.36
CA SER A 96 -53.16 -1.42 -62.02
C SER A 96 -53.62 -0.06 -61.54
N LEU A 97 -54.29 -0.03 -60.39
CA LEU A 97 -54.93 1.17 -59.86
C LEU A 97 -54.01 1.85 -58.85
N ALA A 98 -53.05 2.62 -59.36
CA ALA A 98 -52.01 3.28 -58.55
C ALA A 98 -52.37 4.71 -58.07
N THR A 99 -53.66 5.08 -58.01
CA THR A 99 -54.06 6.43 -57.57
C THR A 99 -54.01 6.56 -56.05
N PHE A 100 -53.13 7.43 -55.57
CA PHE A 100 -52.87 7.72 -54.17
C PHE A 100 -54.11 8.33 -53.48
N LYS A 101 -54.44 7.81 -52.29
CA LYS A 101 -55.59 8.18 -51.45
C LYS A 101 -55.51 9.63 -50.91
N ASP A 102 -54.34 10.23 -50.91
CA ASP A 102 -54.01 11.40 -50.06
C ASP A 102 -54.68 12.73 -50.47
N ASN A 103 -55.36 12.81 -51.62
CA ASN A 103 -55.98 14.07 -52.09
C ASN A 103 -57.49 14.21 -51.77
N LEU A 104 -58.08 13.33 -50.96
CA LEU A 104 -59.54 13.30 -50.70
C LEU A 104 -59.94 13.56 -49.23
N GLU A 105 -59.04 14.06 -48.40
CA GLU A 105 -59.36 14.52 -47.03
C GLU A 105 -59.83 15.99 -47.05
N ILE A 106 -61.03 16.23 -47.58
CA ILE A 106 -61.82 17.43 -47.28
C ILE A 106 -63.07 16.95 -46.56
N GLU A 107 -63.26 17.35 -45.30
CA GLU A 107 -64.41 16.97 -44.49
C GLU A 107 -65.72 17.49 -45.11
N GLY A 108 -66.56 16.57 -45.61
CA GLY A 108 -67.97 16.82 -45.91
C GLY A 108 -68.49 16.21 -47.22
N VAL A 109 -69.38 15.20 -47.09
CA VAL A 109 -70.28 14.58 -48.10
C VAL A 109 -69.68 13.49 -49.02
N ASN A 110 -70.25 12.27 -48.92
CA ASN A 110 -70.13 11.10 -49.83
C ASN A 110 -68.73 10.70 -50.40
N ASN A 111 -67.68 10.67 -49.56
CA ASN A 111 -66.35 10.20 -49.97
C ASN A 111 -66.33 8.83 -50.67
N LYS A 112 -67.17 7.86 -50.26
CA LYS A 112 -67.16 6.51 -50.85
C LYS A 112 -67.65 6.46 -52.30
N GLU A 113 -68.63 7.28 -52.68
CA GLU A 113 -69.12 7.31 -54.07
C GLU A 113 -68.10 7.99 -54.99
N ILE A 114 -67.48 9.08 -54.54
CA ILE A 114 -66.43 9.80 -55.28
C ILE A 114 -65.20 8.90 -55.50
N GLU A 115 -64.81 8.12 -54.50
CA GLU A 115 -63.75 7.12 -54.63
C GLU A 115 -64.10 6.03 -55.66
N ILE A 116 -65.33 5.48 -55.63
CA ILE A 116 -65.76 4.48 -56.62
C ILE A 116 -65.75 5.07 -58.02
N GLU A 117 -66.26 6.28 -58.22
CA GLU A 117 -66.26 6.97 -59.51
C GLU A 117 -64.83 7.21 -60.04
N ALA A 118 -63.89 7.61 -59.17
CA ALA A 118 -62.49 7.76 -59.52
C ALA A 118 -61.86 6.43 -59.96
N ILE A 119 -62.18 5.33 -59.27
CA ILE A 119 -61.71 3.98 -59.61
C ILE A 119 -62.29 3.53 -60.97
N GLU A 120 -63.61 3.67 -61.17
CA GLU A 120 -64.28 3.33 -62.44
C GLU A 120 -63.68 4.09 -63.62
N LYS A 121 -63.43 5.39 -63.44
CA LYS A 121 -62.79 6.25 -64.44
C LYS A 121 -61.36 5.79 -64.74
N SER A 122 -60.59 5.41 -63.73
CA SER A 122 -59.21 4.89 -63.90
C SER A 122 -59.20 3.56 -64.67
N ILE A 123 -60.11 2.64 -64.34
CA ILE A 123 -60.29 1.37 -65.07
C ILE A 123 -60.65 1.64 -66.52
N LEU A 124 -61.63 2.52 -66.78
CA LEU A 124 -62.00 2.93 -68.13
C LEU A 124 -60.83 3.51 -68.91
N GLN A 125 -60.08 4.43 -68.30
CA GLN A 125 -58.89 5.01 -68.92
C GLN A 125 -57.87 3.94 -69.29
N GLN A 126 -57.51 3.04 -68.37
CA GLN A 126 -56.52 2.00 -68.65
C GLN A 126 -57.00 0.99 -69.71
N LEU A 127 -58.28 0.60 -69.68
CA LEU A 127 -58.89 -0.22 -70.73
C LEU A 127 -58.71 0.44 -72.09
N PHE A 128 -59.15 1.68 -72.25
CA PHE A 128 -59.16 2.35 -73.53
C PHE A 128 -57.76 2.73 -74.02
N TYR A 129 -56.89 3.25 -73.15
CA TYR A 129 -55.53 3.64 -73.53
C TYR A 129 -54.59 2.45 -73.80
N SER A 130 -54.97 1.23 -73.41
CA SER A 130 -54.19 0.01 -73.72
C SER A 130 -54.09 -0.33 -75.20
N VAL A 131 -54.93 0.27 -76.05
CA VAL A 131 -54.98 -0.01 -77.49
C VAL A 131 -54.95 1.26 -78.34
N ASP A 132 -54.44 1.16 -79.55
CA ASP A 132 -54.41 2.27 -80.49
C ASP A 132 -55.82 2.66 -80.96
N GLN A 133 -56.09 3.96 -81.20
CA GLN A 133 -57.39 4.42 -81.72
C GLN A 133 -57.80 3.74 -83.04
N LYS A 134 -56.84 3.26 -83.85
CA LYS A 134 -57.12 2.52 -85.08
C LYS A 134 -57.89 1.22 -84.84
N THR A 135 -57.70 0.60 -83.67
CA THR A 135 -58.42 -0.62 -83.28
C THR A 135 -59.86 -0.32 -82.87
N LEU A 136 -60.13 0.90 -82.38
CA LEU A 136 -61.43 1.39 -81.93
C LEU A 136 -61.89 2.62 -82.74
N PRO A 137 -62.06 2.50 -84.07
CA PRO A 137 -62.32 3.66 -84.93
C PRO A 137 -63.66 4.35 -84.65
N ARG A 138 -64.62 3.66 -84.03
CA ARG A 138 -65.95 4.20 -83.69
C ARG A 138 -66.10 4.60 -82.21
N SER A 139 -65.01 4.57 -81.43
CA SER A 139 -65.09 4.98 -80.03
C SER A 139 -65.28 6.49 -79.91
N ARG A 140 -66.18 6.92 -79.02
CA ARG A 140 -66.47 8.34 -78.75
C ARG A 140 -65.38 9.02 -77.91
N LEU A 141 -64.43 8.26 -77.36
CA LEU A 141 -63.33 8.79 -76.54
C LEU A 141 -62.20 9.33 -77.42
N LYS A 142 -62.04 10.67 -77.45
CA LYS A 142 -61.00 11.35 -78.24
C LYS A 142 -59.59 11.03 -77.71
N ARG A 143 -58.69 10.67 -78.62
CA ARG A 143 -57.25 10.45 -78.35
C ARG A 143 -56.40 11.22 -79.34
N ILE A 144 -55.19 11.59 -78.95
CA ILE A 144 -54.26 12.32 -79.81
C ILE A 144 -53.72 11.37 -80.88
N VAL A 145 -53.94 11.70 -82.16
CA VAL A 145 -53.42 10.93 -83.30
C VAL A 145 -52.25 11.68 -83.90
N ALA A 146 -51.06 11.10 -83.81
CA ALA A 146 -49.92 11.54 -84.62
C ALA A 146 -50.12 11.04 -86.07
N VAL A 147 -50.43 11.96 -86.99
CA VAL A 147 -50.46 11.64 -88.42
C VAL A 147 -49.02 11.49 -88.90
N LYS A 148 -48.69 10.37 -89.54
CA LYS A 148 -47.34 10.15 -90.09
C LYS A 148 -47.02 11.25 -91.11
N PRO A 149 -45.84 11.91 -91.04
CA PRO A 149 -45.47 13.00 -91.96
C PRO A 149 -45.60 12.61 -93.44
N ILE A 150 -45.34 11.34 -93.76
CA ILE A 150 -45.42 10.82 -95.13
C ILE A 150 -46.84 10.82 -95.70
N VAL A 151 -47.87 10.67 -94.86
CA VAL A 151 -49.28 10.73 -95.27
C VAL A 151 -49.67 12.18 -95.57
N ILE A 152 -49.17 13.13 -94.77
CA ILE A 152 -49.35 14.57 -95.00
C ILE A 152 -48.67 14.98 -96.32
N LEU A 153 -47.46 14.46 -96.57
CA LEU A 153 -46.73 14.69 -97.82
C LEU A 153 -47.47 14.13 -99.05
N LEU A 154 -47.97 12.89 -98.99
CA LEU A 154 -48.73 12.29 -100.09
C LEU A 154 -50.04 13.03 -100.38
N ASN A 155 -50.76 13.45 -99.34
CA ASN A 155 -51.99 14.25 -99.50
C ASN A 155 -51.70 15.64 -100.09
N THR A 156 -50.60 16.30 -99.69
CA THR A 156 -50.19 17.58 -100.28
C THR A 156 -49.80 17.41 -101.75
N ILE A 157 -49.05 16.37 -102.10
CA ILE A 157 -48.74 16.03 -103.50
C ILE A 157 -50.03 15.79 -104.31
N PHE A 158 -50.99 15.05 -103.75
CA PHE A 158 -52.28 14.82 -104.41
C PHE A 158 -53.04 16.13 -104.68
N ILE A 159 -53.15 17.01 -103.69
CA ILE A 159 -53.82 18.31 -103.84
C ILE A 159 -53.13 19.17 -104.90
N ILE A 160 -51.79 19.23 -104.90
CA ILE A 160 -51.01 19.95 -105.91
C ILE A 160 -51.26 19.35 -107.30
N SER A 161 -51.21 18.03 -107.44
CA SER A 161 -51.49 17.35 -108.70
C SER A 161 -52.91 17.63 -109.20
N TRP A 162 -53.90 17.66 -108.31
CA TRP A 162 -55.28 17.96 -108.67
C TRP A 162 -55.44 19.41 -109.14
N ILE A 163 -54.81 20.38 -108.45
CA ILE A 163 -54.78 21.79 -108.88
C ILE A 163 -54.07 21.95 -110.23
N LEU A 164 -52.99 21.20 -110.45
CA LEU A 164 -52.26 21.26 -111.71
C LEU A 164 -53.09 20.69 -112.87
N LEU A 165 -53.81 19.59 -112.62
CA LEU A 165 -54.73 18.97 -113.58
C LEU A 165 -55.96 19.86 -113.86
N THR A 166 -56.54 20.53 -112.85
CA THR A 166 -57.64 21.49 -113.09
C THR A 166 -57.18 22.64 -113.97
N LEU A 167 -56.00 23.21 -113.71
CA LEU A 167 -55.44 24.28 -114.53
C LEU A 167 -55.19 23.82 -115.97
N ILE A 168 -54.71 22.59 -116.18
CA ILE A 168 -54.50 22.04 -117.53
C ILE A 168 -55.83 21.81 -118.26
N VAL A 169 -56.86 21.28 -117.59
CA VAL A 169 -58.14 20.92 -118.22
C VAL A 169 -59.02 22.14 -118.50
N PHE A 170 -59.05 23.15 -117.63
CA PHE A 170 -59.96 24.30 -117.74
C PHE A 170 -59.31 25.57 -118.32
N SER A 171 -58.02 25.55 -118.68
CA SER A 171 -57.38 26.69 -119.32
C SER A 171 -57.79 26.83 -120.79
N PRO A 172 -58.27 28.01 -121.24
CA PRO A 172 -58.57 28.24 -122.65
C PRO A 172 -57.24 28.40 -123.44
N LYS A 173 -56.95 27.40 -124.30
CA LYS A 173 -55.72 27.23 -125.13
C LYS A 173 -54.46 26.87 -124.33
N ASN A 174 -53.62 25.99 -124.89
CA ASN A 174 -52.46 25.27 -124.33
C ASN A 174 -51.27 26.13 -123.82
N ILE A 175 -51.51 27.32 -123.28
CA ILE A 175 -50.48 28.27 -122.79
C ILE A 175 -49.60 27.64 -121.69
N PHE A 176 -50.17 26.80 -120.83
CA PHE A 176 -49.44 26.19 -119.71
C PHE A 176 -48.53 25.03 -120.17
N LEU A 177 -48.98 24.23 -121.13
CA LEU A 177 -48.22 23.10 -121.68
C LEU A 177 -47.06 23.56 -122.59
N GLU A 178 -47.25 24.67 -123.33
CA GLU A 178 -46.18 25.29 -124.13
C GLU A 178 -45.02 25.81 -123.26
N LYS A 179 -45.31 26.44 -122.12
CA LYS A 179 -44.27 26.94 -121.19
C LYS A 179 -43.50 25.86 -120.45
N LEU A 180 -44.11 24.69 -120.23
CA LEU A 180 -43.48 23.54 -119.56
C LEU A 180 -42.61 22.68 -120.50
N GLY A 181 -42.51 23.03 -121.79
CA GLY A 181 -41.64 22.34 -122.76
C GLY A 181 -42.12 20.95 -123.18
N LEU A 182 -43.39 20.61 -122.91
CA LEU A 182 -44.01 19.31 -123.21
C LEU A 182 -44.77 19.32 -124.54
N THR A 183 -44.25 19.99 -125.57
CA THR A 183 -44.92 20.24 -126.86
C THR A 183 -44.84 19.08 -127.87
N SER A 184 -44.25 17.94 -127.51
CA SER A 184 -44.14 16.75 -128.39
C SER A 184 -45.26 15.71 -128.19
N ILE A 185 -46.24 15.97 -127.33
CA ILE A 185 -47.36 15.07 -127.07
C ILE A 185 -48.48 15.39 -128.07
N GLN A 186 -48.90 14.41 -128.89
CA GLN A 186 -49.99 14.56 -129.87
C GLN A 186 -51.23 15.23 -129.25
N GLU A 187 -51.82 16.21 -129.95
CA GLU A 187 -52.98 16.98 -129.45
C GLU A 187 -54.17 16.08 -129.06
N ASN A 188 -54.36 14.96 -129.76
CA ASN A 188 -55.41 13.98 -129.43
C ASN A 188 -55.16 13.25 -128.09
N PHE A 189 -53.90 13.09 -127.68
CA PHE A 189 -53.55 12.48 -126.41
C PHE A 189 -53.86 13.44 -125.27
N ILE A 190 -53.54 14.74 -125.42
CA ILE A 190 -53.80 15.78 -124.41
C ILE A 190 -55.32 15.94 -124.16
N GLN A 191 -56.13 15.96 -125.22
CA GLN A 191 -57.58 16.14 -125.13
C GLN A 191 -58.33 14.92 -124.55
N GLY A 192 -57.72 13.73 -124.57
CA GLY A 192 -58.30 12.52 -123.99
C GLY A 192 -57.79 12.19 -122.59
N THR A 193 -56.47 12.24 -122.36
CA THR A 193 -55.87 11.67 -121.15
C THR A 193 -55.93 12.60 -119.94
N PHE A 194 -55.73 13.91 -120.11
CA PHE A 194 -55.75 14.85 -118.98
C PHE A 194 -57.16 15.02 -118.38
N PRO A 195 -58.25 15.14 -119.17
CA PRO A 195 -59.60 15.14 -118.63
C PRO A 195 -59.95 13.81 -117.93
N LEU A 196 -59.44 12.68 -118.43
CA LEU A 196 -59.68 11.35 -117.84
C LEU A 196 -58.91 11.18 -116.52
N LEU A 197 -57.65 11.63 -116.45
CA LEU A 197 -56.87 11.72 -115.20
C LEU A 197 -57.49 12.70 -114.21
N PHE A 198 -57.97 13.85 -114.67
CA PHE A 198 -58.69 14.80 -113.83
C PHE A 198 -59.98 14.20 -113.28
N SER A 199 -60.75 13.49 -114.11
CA SER A 199 -61.94 12.74 -113.67
C SER A 199 -61.60 11.67 -112.64
N LEU A 200 -60.54 10.87 -112.86
CA LEU A 200 -60.04 9.90 -111.88
C LEU A 200 -59.61 10.56 -110.56
N CYS A 201 -58.91 11.70 -110.62
CA CYS A 201 -58.54 12.47 -109.43
C CYS A 201 -59.76 13.07 -108.73
N CYS A 202 -60.79 13.50 -109.46
CA CYS A 202 -62.06 13.95 -108.88
C CYS A 202 -62.84 12.80 -108.23
N ILE A 203 -62.85 11.60 -108.84
CA ILE A 203 -63.46 10.41 -108.24
C ILE A 203 -62.71 10.00 -106.96
N PHE A 204 -61.37 10.00 -106.98
CA PHE A 204 -60.56 9.74 -105.80
C PHE A 204 -60.73 10.83 -104.73
N GLY A 205 -60.82 12.10 -105.16
CA GLY A 205 -61.12 13.26 -104.31
C GLY A 205 -62.52 13.17 -103.67
N LEU A 206 -63.52 12.68 -104.40
CA LEU A 206 -64.86 12.42 -103.88
C LEU A 206 -64.86 11.23 -102.92
N PHE A 207 -64.17 10.13 -103.24
CA PHE A 207 -64.05 8.98 -102.36
C PHE A 207 -63.35 9.34 -101.04
N THR A 208 -62.26 10.10 -101.11
CA THR A 208 -61.57 10.63 -99.92
C THR A 208 -62.44 11.66 -99.20
N GLY A 209 -63.11 12.55 -99.93
CA GLY A 209 -64.05 13.54 -99.39
C GLY A 209 -65.21 12.90 -98.61
N ILE A 210 -65.82 11.82 -99.12
CA ILE A 210 -66.88 11.06 -98.43
C ILE A 210 -66.36 10.50 -97.10
N LYS A 211 -65.14 9.96 -97.08
CA LYS A 211 -64.48 9.49 -95.84
C LYS A 211 -64.26 10.60 -94.81
N TYR A 212 -64.03 11.84 -95.25
CA TYR A 212 -63.95 13.01 -94.37
C TYR A 212 -65.32 13.58 -93.99
N ILE A 213 -66.33 13.47 -94.85
CA ILE A 213 -67.72 13.85 -94.54
C ILE A 213 -68.31 12.98 -93.43
N GLU A 214 -67.97 11.68 -93.38
CA GLU A 214 -68.32 10.82 -92.23
C GLU A 214 -67.74 11.38 -90.91
N LYS A 215 -66.50 11.90 -90.93
CA LYS A 215 -65.92 12.60 -89.77
C LYS A 215 -66.57 13.95 -89.46
N ILE A 216 -67.12 14.65 -90.46
CA ILE A 216 -67.82 15.93 -90.26
C ILE A 216 -69.24 15.71 -89.70
N LYS A 217 -69.88 14.56 -89.95
CA LYS A 217 -71.19 14.23 -89.32
C LYS A 217 -71.12 14.10 -87.79
N GLU A 218 -69.93 13.96 -87.21
CA GLU A 218 -69.72 13.99 -85.75
C GLU A 218 -69.73 15.42 -85.16
N PHE A 219 -69.78 16.47 -86.00
CA PHE A 219 -69.87 17.87 -85.58
C PHE A 219 -71.31 18.26 -85.18
N LYS A 220 -71.93 17.51 -84.25
CA LYS A 220 -73.06 18.06 -83.48
C LYS A 220 -72.49 18.97 -82.39
N LEU A 221 -72.68 20.27 -82.57
CA LEU A 221 -72.49 21.29 -81.54
C LEU A 221 -73.37 21.00 -80.32
N LYS A 222 -72.78 20.37 -79.30
CA LYS A 222 -73.15 20.53 -77.89
C LYS A 222 -71.86 20.79 -77.11
N PHE A 223 -71.76 21.98 -76.54
CA PHE A 223 -70.70 22.38 -75.62
C PHE A 223 -71.12 22.01 -74.19
N GLN A 224 -70.40 21.04 -73.62
CA GLN A 224 -70.19 20.65 -72.21
C GLN A 224 -70.14 19.11 -72.13
N ASP A 225 -69.20 18.61 -71.32
CA ASP A 225 -68.83 17.21 -71.08
C ASP A 225 -67.66 16.65 -71.92
N THR A 226 -66.65 17.47 -72.20
CA THR A 226 -65.31 16.99 -72.63
C THR A 226 -64.27 16.95 -71.51
N GLU A 227 -64.67 17.26 -70.29
CA GLU A 227 -63.99 16.85 -69.06
C GLU A 227 -65.05 16.10 -68.24
N ILE A 228 -64.69 14.95 -67.64
CA ILE A 228 -65.56 14.31 -66.65
C ILE A 228 -65.56 15.25 -65.43
N THR A 229 -66.50 16.19 -65.42
CA THR A 229 -66.75 17.11 -64.29
C THR A 229 -67.63 16.41 -63.28
N LEU A 230 -67.16 16.38 -62.03
CA LEU A 230 -67.87 15.92 -60.85
C LEU A 230 -69.12 16.79 -60.65
N ASN A 231 -70.27 16.33 -61.14
CA ASN A 231 -71.56 16.94 -60.82
C ASN A 231 -72.43 15.91 -60.10
N ASN A 232 -72.82 16.29 -58.89
CA ASN A 232 -73.61 15.55 -57.92
C ASN A 232 -75.07 15.35 -58.36
N GLU A 233 -75.32 14.56 -59.42
CA GLU A 233 -76.64 13.98 -59.65
C GLU A 233 -76.58 12.46 -59.52
N LYS A 234 -77.36 11.95 -58.56
CA LYS A 234 -77.35 10.57 -58.07
C LYS A 234 -77.64 9.53 -59.18
N SER A 235 -76.91 8.41 -59.10
CA SER A 235 -77.36 7.02 -59.34
C SER A 235 -77.06 6.28 -60.66
N GLU A 236 -76.11 6.70 -61.51
CA GLU A 236 -75.62 5.83 -62.60
C GLU A 236 -74.09 5.64 -62.58
N SER A 237 -73.62 4.39 -62.53
CA SER A 237 -72.19 4.03 -62.63
C SER A 237 -71.57 4.54 -63.93
N ILE A 238 -70.35 5.07 -63.87
CA ILE A 238 -69.59 5.55 -65.03
C ILE A 238 -69.31 4.38 -65.99
N LEU A 239 -69.07 3.19 -65.45
CA LEU A 239 -68.93 1.96 -66.25
C LEU A 239 -70.21 1.69 -67.07
N ASN A 240 -71.38 1.88 -66.48
CA ASN A 240 -72.67 1.69 -67.16
C ASN A 240 -72.93 2.78 -68.21
N LYS A 241 -72.61 4.05 -67.92
CA LYS A 241 -72.70 5.15 -68.90
C LYS A 241 -71.85 4.90 -70.15
N HIS A 242 -70.73 4.21 -70.00
CA HIS A 242 -69.82 3.85 -71.08
C HIS A 242 -69.91 2.36 -71.50
N LEU A 243 -70.98 1.64 -71.14
CA LEU A 243 -71.10 0.21 -71.41
C LEU A 243 -70.99 -0.12 -72.91
N ASP A 244 -71.65 0.64 -73.78
CA ASP A 244 -71.56 0.47 -75.24
C ASP A 244 -70.13 0.58 -75.76
N GLU A 245 -69.33 1.49 -75.18
CA GLU A 245 -67.91 1.65 -75.53
C GLU A 245 -67.08 0.47 -75.03
N ILE A 246 -67.39 -0.06 -73.83
CA ILE A 246 -66.72 -1.23 -73.26
C ILE A 246 -67.06 -2.49 -74.08
N LEU A 247 -68.33 -2.68 -74.48
CA LEU A 247 -68.74 -3.79 -75.33
C LEU A 247 -68.05 -3.69 -76.70
N TYR A 248 -68.01 -2.50 -77.30
CA TYR A 248 -67.27 -2.25 -78.53
C TYR A 248 -65.77 -2.51 -78.38
N PHE A 249 -65.19 -2.18 -77.23
CA PHE A 249 -63.80 -2.50 -76.90
C PHE A 249 -63.55 -4.00 -76.95
N PHE A 250 -64.39 -4.81 -76.30
CA PHE A 250 -64.23 -6.27 -76.28
C PHE A 250 -64.60 -6.95 -77.60
N GLU A 251 -65.50 -6.36 -78.40
CA GLU A 251 -65.81 -6.79 -79.77
C GLU A 251 -64.57 -6.64 -80.69
N ARG A 252 -63.84 -5.54 -80.57
CA ARG A 252 -62.71 -5.21 -81.47
C ARG A 252 -61.36 -5.70 -81.00
N THR A 253 -61.19 -5.90 -79.70
CA THR A 253 -59.94 -6.43 -79.12
C THR A 253 -60.00 -7.95 -78.99
N LYS A 254 -58.84 -8.57 -78.81
CA LYS A 254 -58.69 -10.01 -78.61
C LYS A 254 -58.31 -10.38 -77.18
N PHE A 255 -58.43 -9.47 -76.21
CA PHE A 255 -58.09 -9.75 -74.81
C PHE A 255 -59.07 -10.76 -74.23
N ASP A 256 -58.57 -11.87 -73.71
CA ASP A 256 -59.35 -12.95 -73.11
C ASP A 256 -59.42 -12.78 -71.58
N ILE A 257 -58.34 -12.26 -70.97
CA ILE A 257 -58.20 -12.15 -69.53
C ILE A 257 -57.84 -10.70 -69.16
N ILE A 258 -58.62 -10.11 -68.28
CA ILE A 258 -58.35 -8.79 -67.70
C ILE A 258 -57.83 -9.01 -66.28
N ILE A 259 -56.58 -8.66 -66.03
CA ILE A 259 -55.97 -8.73 -64.70
C ILE A 259 -56.13 -7.36 -64.04
N ILE A 260 -56.80 -7.31 -62.89
CA ILE A 260 -57.04 -6.10 -62.11
C ILE A 260 -56.26 -6.24 -60.80
N GLU A 261 -55.26 -5.38 -60.62
CA GLU A 261 -54.39 -5.33 -59.44
C GLU A 261 -54.62 -4.05 -58.61
N ASP A 262 -54.23 -4.09 -57.33
CA ASP A 262 -54.27 -2.97 -56.37
C ASP A 262 -55.67 -2.41 -56.05
N LEU A 263 -56.74 -3.09 -56.47
CA LEU A 263 -58.13 -2.68 -56.19
C LEU A 263 -58.47 -2.72 -54.68
N ASP A 264 -57.76 -3.54 -53.92
CA ASP A 264 -57.92 -3.75 -52.48
C ASP A 264 -57.37 -2.62 -51.59
N ARG A 265 -56.65 -1.64 -52.14
CA ARG A 265 -56.18 -0.44 -51.41
C ARG A 265 -57.30 0.53 -51.05
N PHE A 266 -58.39 0.48 -51.80
CA PHE A 266 -59.54 1.36 -51.64
C PHE A 266 -60.50 0.89 -50.53
N GLU A 267 -60.32 -0.32 -49.99
CA GLU A 267 -61.12 -0.90 -48.87
C GLU A 267 -62.64 -0.81 -49.08
N ASN A 268 -63.07 -0.83 -50.33
CA ASN A 268 -64.46 -0.71 -50.71
C ASN A 268 -64.89 -1.98 -51.47
N SER A 269 -65.82 -2.74 -50.91
CA SER A 269 -66.33 -3.97 -51.53
C SER A 269 -67.33 -3.71 -52.67
N GLU A 270 -67.91 -2.51 -52.77
CA GLU A 270 -68.96 -2.20 -53.74
C GLU A 270 -68.46 -2.19 -55.18
N ILE A 271 -67.21 -1.77 -55.43
CA ILE A 271 -66.60 -1.80 -56.77
C ILE A 271 -66.54 -3.23 -57.34
N PHE A 272 -66.40 -4.26 -56.50
CA PHE A 272 -66.41 -5.66 -56.95
C PHE A 272 -67.79 -6.10 -57.44
N ILE A 273 -68.87 -5.55 -56.87
CA ILE A 273 -70.25 -5.77 -57.36
C ILE A 273 -70.36 -5.20 -58.77
N ARG A 274 -69.97 -3.94 -58.95
CA ARG A 274 -70.07 -3.24 -60.25
C ARG A 274 -69.21 -3.89 -61.34
N LEU A 275 -68.00 -4.34 -60.99
CA LEU A 275 -67.13 -5.06 -61.93
C LEU A 275 -67.64 -6.45 -62.28
N ARG A 276 -68.25 -7.17 -61.32
CA ARG A 276 -68.89 -8.47 -61.58
C ARG A 276 -70.12 -8.31 -62.47
N GLU A 277 -70.94 -7.28 -62.25
CA GLU A 277 -72.07 -6.92 -63.10
C GLU A 277 -71.60 -6.57 -64.52
N LEU A 278 -70.56 -5.75 -64.65
CA LEU A 278 -69.96 -5.41 -65.94
C LEU A 278 -69.46 -6.65 -66.69
N ASN A 279 -68.73 -7.54 -66.02
CA ASN A 279 -68.25 -8.80 -66.60
C ASN A 279 -69.43 -9.68 -67.06
N THR A 280 -70.50 -9.74 -66.26
CA THR A 280 -71.72 -10.47 -66.61
C THR A 280 -72.38 -9.89 -67.86
N LEU A 281 -72.45 -8.56 -67.98
CA LEU A 281 -72.98 -7.87 -69.16
C LEU A 281 -72.12 -8.11 -70.41
N ILE A 282 -70.79 -8.07 -70.28
CA ILE A 282 -69.86 -8.37 -71.37
C ILE A 282 -70.05 -9.79 -71.89
N ASN A 283 -70.10 -10.78 -70.99
CA ASN A 283 -70.20 -12.19 -71.36
C ASN A 283 -71.59 -12.60 -71.88
N ASN A 284 -72.65 -11.93 -71.44
CA ASN A 284 -74.01 -12.16 -71.96
C ASN A 284 -74.30 -11.39 -73.27
N SER A 285 -73.43 -10.44 -73.65
CA SER A 285 -73.60 -9.67 -74.88
C SER A 285 -73.31 -10.52 -76.12
N LYS A 286 -74.29 -10.60 -77.02
CA LYS A 286 -74.13 -11.24 -78.34
C LYS A 286 -73.08 -10.54 -79.22
N GLN A 287 -72.68 -9.30 -78.90
CA GLN A 287 -71.68 -8.55 -79.67
C GLN A 287 -70.26 -9.09 -79.43
N VAL A 288 -69.93 -9.46 -78.19
CA VAL A 288 -68.57 -9.93 -77.83
C VAL A 288 -68.39 -11.42 -78.17
N ASN A 289 -69.42 -12.23 -77.92
CA ASN A 289 -69.53 -13.65 -78.32
C ASN A 289 -68.28 -14.51 -78.05
N ARG A 290 -67.57 -14.24 -76.95
CA ARG A 290 -66.45 -15.03 -76.42
C ARG A 290 -66.33 -14.79 -74.91
N PRO A 291 -65.85 -15.79 -74.12
CA PRO A 291 -65.70 -15.62 -72.70
C PRO A 291 -64.59 -14.60 -72.38
N ILE A 292 -64.89 -13.64 -71.51
CA ILE A 292 -63.94 -12.67 -70.97
C ILE A 292 -63.84 -12.92 -69.47
N VAL A 293 -62.64 -13.20 -68.98
CA VAL A 293 -62.39 -13.50 -67.56
C VAL A 293 -61.75 -12.29 -66.89
N PHE A 294 -62.31 -11.84 -65.78
CA PHE A 294 -61.69 -10.85 -64.90
C PHE A 294 -60.97 -11.59 -63.77
N LEU A 295 -59.67 -11.36 -63.67
CA LEU A 295 -58.80 -11.88 -62.63
C LEU A 295 -58.46 -10.76 -61.68
N TYR A 296 -58.74 -10.94 -60.40
CA TYR A 296 -58.54 -9.93 -59.35
C TYR A 296 -57.41 -10.34 -58.43
N ALA A 297 -56.34 -9.55 -58.35
CA ALA A 297 -55.27 -9.76 -57.36
C ALA A 297 -55.54 -8.92 -56.11
N ILE A 298 -55.93 -9.56 -55.01
CA ILE A 298 -56.43 -8.87 -53.81
C ILE A 298 -55.90 -9.47 -52.50
N ARG A 299 -55.93 -8.70 -51.41
CA ARG A 299 -55.66 -9.16 -50.03
C ARG A 299 -56.74 -10.11 -49.51
N ASP A 300 -56.35 -11.06 -48.64
CA ASP A 300 -57.29 -12.01 -48.03
C ASP A 300 -58.33 -11.35 -47.12
N ASN A 301 -57.94 -10.28 -46.42
CA ASN A 301 -58.77 -9.57 -45.43
C ASN A 301 -59.61 -8.43 -46.03
N MET A 302 -59.75 -8.34 -47.35
CA MET A 302 -60.54 -7.30 -48.03
C MET A 302 -62.05 -7.40 -47.74
N PHE A 303 -62.54 -8.59 -47.39
CA PHE A 303 -63.95 -8.82 -47.07
C PHE A 303 -64.09 -9.16 -45.59
N LYS A 304 -65.02 -8.49 -44.90
CA LYS A 304 -65.21 -8.63 -43.44
C LYS A 304 -65.90 -9.94 -43.00
N ASP A 305 -66.42 -10.74 -43.94
CA ASP A 305 -67.17 -11.98 -43.66
C ASP A 305 -67.04 -13.04 -44.78
N LYS A 306 -67.70 -14.20 -44.63
CA LYS A 306 -67.76 -15.36 -45.57
C LYS A 306 -68.21 -15.04 -47.02
N ASP A 307 -68.50 -13.77 -47.31
CA ASP A 307 -69.08 -13.27 -48.55
C ASP A 307 -68.12 -13.23 -49.74
N ARG A 308 -66.80 -13.46 -49.57
CA ARG A 308 -65.85 -13.54 -50.71
C ARG A 308 -66.25 -14.56 -51.78
N SER A 309 -66.90 -15.65 -51.38
CA SER A 309 -67.43 -16.70 -52.28
C SER A 309 -68.64 -16.24 -53.11
N LYS A 310 -69.27 -15.10 -52.78
CA LYS A 310 -70.37 -14.50 -53.56
C LYS A 310 -69.87 -13.64 -54.72
N PHE A 311 -68.64 -13.12 -54.64
CA PHE A 311 -68.08 -12.18 -55.63
C PHE A 311 -67.25 -12.86 -56.72
N PHE A 312 -66.65 -14.02 -56.41
CA PHE A 312 -65.74 -14.72 -57.33
C PHE A 312 -66.23 -16.14 -57.56
N ASP A 313 -66.13 -16.57 -58.81
CA ASP A 313 -66.52 -17.92 -59.25
C ASP A 313 -65.43 -18.95 -58.92
N PHE A 314 -64.18 -18.49 -58.74
CA PHE A 314 -63.05 -19.30 -58.29
C PHE A 314 -62.05 -18.45 -57.48
N ILE A 315 -61.44 -19.03 -56.46
CA ILE A 315 -60.47 -18.34 -55.58
C ILE A 315 -59.18 -19.17 -55.53
N ILE A 316 -58.05 -18.53 -55.80
CA ILE A 316 -56.71 -19.13 -55.78
C ILE A 316 -55.93 -18.48 -54.62
N PRO A 317 -55.68 -19.21 -53.53
CA PRO A 317 -54.92 -18.68 -52.40
C PRO A 317 -53.41 -18.79 -52.67
N ILE A 318 -52.71 -17.66 -52.67
CA ILE A 318 -51.25 -17.58 -52.77
C ILE A 318 -50.66 -17.69 -51.37
N ILE A 319 -49.83 -18.71 -51.16
CA ILE A 319 -49.06 -18.90 -49.94
C ILE A 319 -47.93 -17.87 -49.94
N PRO A 320 -47.80 -17.03 -48.90
CA PRO A 320 -46.72 -16.05 -48.83
C PRO A 320 -45.34 -16.72 -48.85
N VAL A 321 -44.47 -16.19 -49.70
CA VAL A 321 -43.09 -16.69 -49.89
C VAL A 321 -42.26 -16.54 -48.60
N ILE A 322 -42.54 -15.49 -47.83
CA ILE A 322 -41.88 -15.23 -46.56
C ILE A 322 -42.90 -15.28 -45.42
N ASN A 323 -42.50 -15.90 -44.32
CA ASN A 323 -43.21 -15.87 -43.06
C ASN A 323 -42.20 -15.85 -41.91
N PRO A 324 -42.63 -15.50 -40.67
CA PRO A 324 -41.76 -15.48 -39.51
C PRO A 324 -40.91 -16.74 -39.28
N THR A 325 -41.42 -17.91 -39.69
CA THR A 325 -40.76 -19.20 -39.48
C THR A 325 -39.65 -19.52 -40.50
N ASN A 326 -39.72 -18.97 -41.71
CA ASN A 326 -38.76 -19.25 -42.79
C ASN A 326 -37.91 -18.03 -43.21
N ALA A 327 -38.25 -16.84 -42.69
CA ALA A 327 -37.60 -15.58 -43.06
C ALA A 327 -36.09 -15.61 -42.83
N TYR A 328 -35.63 -16.21 -41.73
CA TYR A 328 -34.20 -16.34 -41.41
C TYR A 328 -33.43 -17.07 -42.53
N ASP A 329 -33.88 -18.28 -42.89
CA ASP A 329 -33.20 -19.11 -43.90
C ASP A 329 -33.20 -18.41 -45.27
N LEU A 330 -34.32 -17.76 -45.60
CA LEU A 330 -34.46 -17.01 -46.84
C LEU A 330 -33.51 -15.80 -46.88
N ILE A 331 -33.35 -15.11 -45.75
CA ILE A 331 -32.45 -13.97 -45.63
C ILE A 331 -30.98 -14.40 -45.78
N ARG A 332 -30.57 -15.44 -45.03
CA ARG A 332 -29.22 -16.00 -45.11
C ARG A 332 -28.91 -16.52 -46.51
N LYS A 333 -29.87 -17.15 -47.18
CA LYS A 333 -29.69 -17.63 -48.56
C LYS A 333 -29.54 -16.49 -49.57
N ASN A 334 -30.43 -15.50 -49.52
CA ASN A 334 -30.59 -14.54 -50.63
C ASN A 334 -29.87 -13.20 -50.41
N TYR A 335 -29.57 -12.80 -49.17
CA TYR A 335 -29.03 -11.46 -48.87
C TYR A 335 -27.68 -11.47 -48.15
N ILE A 336 -27.48 -12.37 -47.18
CA ILE A 336 -26.26 -12.45 -46.36
C ILE A 336 -25.75 -13.91 -46.34
N ASN A 337 -25.17 -14.33 -47.46
CA ASN A 337 -24.59 -15.68 -47.60
C ASN A 337 -23.06 -15.65 -47.50
N LYS A 338 -22.46 -16.79 -47.19
CA LYS A 338 -21.00 -16.94 -47.02
C LYS A 338 -20.21 -16.74 -48.32
N GLU A 339 -20.83 -16.97 -49.48
CA GLU A 339 -20.14 -16.92 -50.79
C GLU A 339 -20.03 -15.49 -51.33
N SER A 340 -21.04 -14.65 -51.11
CA SER A 340 -21.14 -13.28 -51.63
C SER A 340 -20.76 -12.20 -50.63
N ASP A 341 -21.02 -12.41 -49.33
CA ASP A 341 -20.89 -11.38 -48.29
C ASP A 341 -20.35 -11.98 -46.97
N SER A 342 -19.21 -12.68 -47.01
CA SER A 342 -18.63 -13.40 -45.85
C SER A 342 -18.41 -12.54 -44.60
N GLN A 343 -17.91 -11.31 -44.76
CA GLN A 343 -17.68 -10.40 -43.64
C GLN A 343 -18.98 -10.03 -42.91
N LEU A 344 -20.04 -9.68 -43.65
CA LEU A 344 -21.36 -9.39 -43.06
C LEU A 344 -22.03 -10.63 -42.47
N HIS A 345 -21.74 -11.80 -43.04
CA HIS A 345 -22.24 -13.06 -42.50
C HIS A 345 -21.74 -13.29 -41.07
N ASP A 346 -20.45 -13.00 -40.81
CA ASP A 346 -19.80 -13.22 -39.52
C ASP A 346 -20.04 -12.08 -38.51
N GLU A 347 -20.20 -10.83 -38.98
CA GLU A 347 -20.50 -9.67 -38.13
C GLU A 347 -21.95 -9.61 -37.63
N ILE A 348 -22.89 -10.30 -38.29
CA ILE A 348 -24.31 -10.37 -37.89
C ILE A 348 -24.57 -11.66 -37.11
N GLU A 349 -25.04 -11.49 -35.88
CA GLU A 349 -25.32 -12.59 -34.96
C GLU A 349 -26.55 -13.39 -35.40
N ASP A 350 -26.44 -14.72 -35.41
CA ASP A 350 -27.55 -15.62 -35.76
C ASP A 350 -28.74 -15.47 -34.83
N VAL A 351 -28.49 -15.30 -33.52
CA VAL A 351 -29.54 -15.11 -32.52
C VAL A 351 -30.34 -13.85 -32.81
N PHE A 352 -29.66 -12.72 -33.04
CA PHE A 352 -30.30 -11.47 -33.43
C PHE A 352 -31.11 -11.64 -34.72
N LEU A 353 -30.52 -12.24 -35.76
CA LEU A 353 -31.18 -12.40 -37.04
C LEU A 353 -32.43 -13.28 -36.95
N HIS A 354 -32.38 -14.38 -36.16
CA HIS A 354 -33.56 -15.19 -35.87
C HIS A 354 -34.65 -14.39 -35.16
N GLN A 355 -34.29 -13.57 -34.16
CA GLN A 355 -35.25 -12.77 -33.40
C GLN A 355 -35.96 -11.73 -34.27
N VAL A 356 -35.23 -10.97 -35.11
CA VAL A 356 -35.86 -9.99 -36.00
C VAL A 356 -36.63 -10.64 -37.14
N SER A 357 -36.23 -11.85 -37.57
CA SER A 357 -36.94 -12.60 -38.61
C SER A 357 -38.37 -12.94 -38.21
N LEU A 358 -38.67 -13.01 -36.92
CA LEU A 358 -40.03 -13.25 -36.42
C LEU A 358 -41.02 -12.12 -36.77
N TYR A 359 -40.52 -10.94 -37.14
CA TYR A 359 -41.34 -9.80 -37.52
C TYR A 359 -41.56 -9.69 -39.02
N PHE A 360 -40.81 -10.45 -39.84
CA PHE A 360 -40.86 -10.36 -41.29
C PHE A 360 -41.98 -11.21 -41.89
N ASP A 361 -42.93 -10.54 -42.54
CA ASP A 361 -44.09 -11.13 -43.22
C ASP A 361 -44.25 -10.66 -44.67
N ASP A 362 -43.50 -9.63 -45.10
CA ASP A 362 -43.51 -9.09 -46.47
C ASP A 362 -42.11 -9.13 -47.10
N MET A 363 -42.02 -9.80 -48.25
CA MET A 363 -40.75 -9.97 -48.98
C MET A 363 -40.25 -8.65 -49.60
N ARG A 364 -41.14 -7.74 -50.03
CA ARG A 364 -40.74 -6.43 -50.54
C ARG A 364 -40.11 -5.58 -49.45
N LEU A 365 -40.68 -5.62 -48.25
CA LEU A 365 -40.14 -4.91 -47.10
C LEU A 365 -38.76 -5.44 -46.74
N VAL A 366 -38.60 -6.76 -46.65
CA VAL A 366 -37.31 -7.41 -46.41
C VAL A 366 -36.29 -7.05 -47.49
N THR A 367 -36.69 -7.08 -48.76
CA THR A 367 -35.83 -6.71 -49.88
C THR A 367 -35.32 -5.26 -49.72
N ASN A 368 -36.20 -4.33 -49.36
CA ASN A 368 -35.82 -2.94 -49.16
C ASN A 368 -34.91 -2.75 -47.94
N ILE A 369 -35.21 -3.41 -46.81
CA ILE A 369 -34.38 -3.41 -45.60
C ILE A 369 -32.94 -3.81 -45.94
N PHE A 370 -32.73 -4.92 -46.64
CA PHE A 370 -31.37 -5.39 -46.94
C PHE A 370 -30.67 -4.58 -48.04
N ASN A 371 -31.42 -4.03 -49.00
CA ASN A 371 -30.86 -3.08 -49.97
C ASN A 371 -30.34 -1.81 -49.26
N GLU A 372 -31.14 -1.24 -48.34
CA GLU A 372 -30.75 -0.08 -47.55
C GLU A 372 -29.60 -0.41 -46.60
N PHE A 373 -29.65 -1.55 -45.93
CA PHE A 373 -28.59 -1.99 -45.01
C PHE A 373 -27.24 -2.07 -45.73
N LYS A 374 -27.17 -2.74 -46.90
CA LYS A 374 -25.95 -2.81 -47.71
C LYS A 374 -25.46 -1.41 -48.13
N LEU A 375 -26.37 -0.48 -48.43
CA LEU A 375 -26.02 0.90 -48.74
C LEU A 375 -25.42 1.64 -47.54
N TYR A 376 -26.04 1.52 -46.36
CA TYR A 376 -25.58 2.19 -45.14
C TYR A 376 -24.23 1.66 -44.67
N VAL A 377 -24.02 0.34 -44.71
CA VAL A 377 -22.70 -0.27 -44.42
C VAL A 377 -21.61 0.35 -45.29
N LYS A 378 -21.87 0.50 -46.59
CA LYS A 378 -20.91 1.07 -47.54
C LYS A 378 -20.70 2.58 -47.35
N LYS A 379 -21.71 3.31 -46.88
CA LYS A 379 -21.70 4.78 -46.81
C LYS A 379 -21.20 5.33 -45.46
N LEU A 380 -21.52 4.69 -44.34
CA LEU A 380 -21.08 5.15 -43.02
C LEU A 380 -19.58 4.92 -42.79
N ASN A 381 -18.95 3.95 -43.48
CA ASN A 381 -17.51 3.68 -43.52
C ASN A 381 -16.79 3.73 -42.15
N ASN A 382 -17.49 3.35 -41.08
CA ASN A 382 -16.93 3.20 -39.73
C ASN A 382 -16.82 1.69 -39.42
N PRO A 383 -15.60 1.12 -39.34
CA PRO A 383 -15.40 -0.30 -39.02
C PRO A 383 -15.90 -0.66 -37.62
N ASN A 384 -15.94 0.29 -36.68
CA ASN A 384 -16.32 0.05 -35.29
C ASN A 384 -17.85 0.03 -35.07
N LEU A 385 -18.68 0.38 -36.07
CA LEU A 385 -20.13 0.33 -35.92
C LEU A 385 -20.62 -1.12 -35.89
N ASN A 386 -21.37 -1.45 -34.84
CA ASN A 386 -22.00 -2.76 -34.68
C ASN A 386 -23.05 -2.99 -35.79
N LYS A 387 -22.88 -4.06 -36.56
CA LYS A 387 -23.76 -4.35 -37.70
C LYS A 387 -25.15 -4.80 -37.30
N ASN A 388 -25.30 -5.46 -36.15
CA ASN A 388 -26.62 -5.81 -35.59
C ASN A 388 -27.42 -4.54 -35.26
N LYS A 389 -26.78 -3.56 -34.61
CA LYS A 389 -27.42 -2.27 -34.28
C LYS A 389 -27.77 -1.46 -35.52
N LEU A 390 -26.88 -1.45 -36.52
CA LEU A 390 -27.18 -0.81 -37.80
C LEU A 390 -28.38 -1.48 -38.49
N LEU A 391 -28.38 -2.81 -38.58
CA LEU A 391 -29.49 -3.54 -39.19
C LEU A 391 -30.80 -3.32 -38.42
N ALA A 392 -30.77 -3.34 -37.09
CA ALA A 392 -31.92 -3.02 -36.25
C ALA A 392 -32.52 -1.64 -36.55
N LEU A 393 -31.65 -0.63 -36.72
CA LEU A 393 -32.11 0.72 -37.04
C LEU A 393 -32.67 0.84 -38.47
N ILE A 394 -32.10 0.11 -39.43
CA ILE A 394 -32.65 0.04 -40.80
C ILE A 394 -33.99 -0.71 -40.83
N ILE A 395 -34.14 -1.77 -40.04
CA ILE A 395 -35.41 -2.46 -39.81
C ILE A 395 -36.43 -1.46 -39.25
N TYR A 396 -36.07 -0.74 -38.18
CA TYR A 396 -36.92 0.28 -37.58
C TYR A 396 -37.34 1.36 -38.59
N LYS A 397 -36.39 1.87 -39.39
CA LYS A 397 -36.65 2.84 -40.46
C LYS A 397 -37.68 2.34 -41.48
N ASN A 398 -37.63 1.07 -41.85
CA ASN A 398 -38.52 0.48 -42.84
C ASN A 398 -39.92 0.20 -42.30
N TYR A 399 -40.04 -0.22 -41.03
CA TYR A 399 -41.34 -0.43 -40.38
C TYR A 399 -42.00 0.90 -39.95
N TYR A 400 -41.20 1.90 -39.55
CA TYR A 400 -41.68 3.17 -38.99
C TYR A 400 -40.98 4.39 -39.64
N PRO A 401 -41.19 4.64 -40.94
CA PRO A 401 -40.45 5.66 -41.69
C PRO A 401 -40.69 7.09 -41.21
N ALA A 402 -41.93 7.42 -40.79
CA ALA A 402 -42.27 8.74 -40.26
C ALA A 402 -41.53 9.02 -38.93
N GLU A 403 -41.54 8.05 -38.02
CA GLU A 403 -40.83 8.16 -36.75
C GLU A 403 -39.31 8.23 -36.94
N PHE A 404 -38.76 7.45 -37.87
CA PHE A 404 -37.34 7.56 -38.21
C PHE A 404 -36.98 8.93 -38.79
N ALA A 405 -37.84 9.52 -39.63
CA ALA A 405 -37.63 10.88 -40.14
C ALA A 405 -37.60 11.92 -39.01
N ASN A 406 -38.47 11.78 -38.00
CA ASN A 406 -38.50 12.64 -36.82
C ASN A 406 -37.19 12.59 -36.02
N LEU A 407 -36.49 11.45 -36.01
CA LEU A 407 -35.22 11.31 -35.28
C LEU A 407 -34.13 12.26 -35.78
N HIS A 408 -34.08 12.55 -37.08
CA HIS A 408 -33.14 13.53 -37.64
C HIS A 408 -33.37 14.95 -37.09
N SER A 409 -34.57 15.23 -36.57
CA SER A 409 -34.94 16.53 -35.96
C SER A 409 -34.99 16.46 -34.43
N ASN A 410 -34.37 15.45 -33.80
CA ASN A 410 -34.42 15.23 -32.34
C ASN A 410 -35.86 15.14 -31.81
N LYS A 411 -36.72 14.41 -32.52
CA LYS A 411 -38.12 14.15 -32.19
C LYS A 411 -38.46 12.67 -32.46
N GLY A 412 -39.64 12.24 -32.04
CA GLY A 412 -40.13 10.86 -32.23
C GLY A 412 -39.86 9.94 -31.05
N GLU A 413 -40.43 8.73 -31.12
CA GLU A 413 -40.51 7.79 -29.99
C GLU A 413 -39.15 7.43 -29.39
N ILE A 414 -38.16 7.08 -30.22
CA ILE A 414 -36.81 6.73 -29.77
C ILE A 414 -36.16 7.89 -29.00
N TYR A 415 -36.34 9.13 -29.46
CA TYR A 415 -35.78 10.30 -28.78
C TYR A 415 -36.48 10.58 -27.44
N GLU A 416 -37.81 10.44 -27.38
CA GLU A 416 -38.57 10.58 -26.14
C GLU A 416 -38.13 9.55 -25.09
N LEU A 417 -37.99 8.28 -25.49
CA LEU A 417 -37.57 7.19 -24.61
C LEU A 417 -36.19 7.47 -23.99
N PHE A 418 -35.21 7.84 -24.79
CA PHE A 418 -33.84 8.06 -24.31
C PHE A 418 -33.63 9.38 -23.58
N LYS A 419 -34.34 10.47 -23.95
CA LYS A 419 -34.10 11.79 -23.36
C LYS A 419 -35.03 12.13 -22.20
N ILE A 420 -36.30 11.74 -22.29
CA ILE A 420 -37.34 12.11 -21.33
C ILE A 420 -37.57 10.95 -20.35
N ARG A 421 -37.98 9.78 -20.84
CA ARG A 421 -38.37 8.66 -19.96
C ARG A 421 -37.20 8.08 -19.18
N LYS A 422 -36.04 7.90 -19.83
CA LYS A 422 -34.80 7.48 -19.13
C LYS A 422 -34.45 8.44 -17.98
N LYS A 423 -34.52 9.74 -18.21
CA LYS A 423 -34.25 10.76 -17.19
C LYS A 423 -35.20 10.62 -16.00
N ASN A 424 -36.48 10.38 -16.25
CA ASN A 424 -37.50 10.21 -15.20
C ASN A 424 -37.22 8.96 -14.34
N ILE A 425 -36.85 7.83 -14.96
CA ILE A 425 -36.44 6.61 -14.22
C ILE A 425 -35.20 6.88 -13.37
N ILE A 426 -34.19 7.56 -13.92
CA ILE A 426 -32.98 7.89 -13.17
C ILE A 426 -33.34 8.78 -11.97
N SER A 427 -34.20 9.79 -12.14
CA SER A 427 -34.59 10.66 -11.02
C SER A 427 -35.34 9.91 -9.93
N SER A 428 -36.28 9.02 -10.26
CA SER A 428 -37.02 8.26 -9.24
C SER A 428 -36.12 7.30 -8.48
N GLN A 429 -35.17 6.64 -9.16
CA GLN A 429 -34.21 5.76 -8.51
C GLN A 429 -33.19 6.54 -7.65
N LEU A 430 -32.76 7.71 -8.10
CA LEU A 430 -31.91 8.60 -7.29
C LEU A 430 -32.61 9.05 -6.01
N GLU A 431 -33.92 9.31 -6.05
CA GLU A 431 -34.70 9.63 -4.86
C GLU A 431 -34.82 8.45 -3.90
N GLN A 432 -35.07 7.23 -4.40
CA GLN A 432 -35.09 6.02 -3.57
C GLN A 432 -33.74 5.77 -2.89
N VAL A 433 -32.64 5.82 -3.64
CA VAL A 433 -31.29 5.63 -3.06
C VAL A 433 -30.95 6.74 -2.07
N LYS A 434 -31.40 7.98 -2.32
CA LYS A 434 -31.23 9.07 -1.36
C LYS A 434 -31.98 8.78 -0.06
N GLN A 435 -33.22 8.32 -0.12
CA GLN A 435 -34.00 7.95 1.08
C GLN A 435 -33.32 6.82 1.87
N GLU A 436 -32.76 5.82 1.20
CA GLU A 436 -31.99 4.75 1.84
C GLU A 436 -30.73 5.29 2.53
N ILE A 437 -29.96 6.16 1.85
CA ILE A 437 -28.78 6.81 2.45
C ILE A 437 -29.18 7.64 3.67
N ASP A 438 -30.24 8.46 3.56
CA ASP A 438 -30.74 9.29 4.66
C ASP A 438 -31.17 8.42 5.86
N SER A 439 -31.73 7.23 5.61
CA SER A 439 -32.08 6.28 6.67
C SER A 439 -30.86 5.70 7.38
N ILE A 440 -29.80 5.37 6.65
CA ILE A 440 -28.53 4.87 7.21
C ILE A 440 -27.82 5.99 7.99
N ASP A 441 -27.80 7.20 7.45
CA ASP A 441 -27.21 8.36 8.13
C ASP A 441 -27.90 8.63 9.45
N LYS A 442 -29.24 8.48 9.51
CA LYS A 442 -29.99 8.55 10.76
C LYS A 442 -29.58 7.45 11.74
N ILE A 443 -29.40 6.19 11.29
CA ILE A 443 -28.92 5.09 12.15
C ILE A 443 -27.53 5.41 12.72
N ILE A 444 -26.62 5.95 11.92
CA ILE A 444 -25.27 6.33 12.35
C ILE A 444 -25.34 7.44 13.39
N GLN A 445 -26.09 8.52 13.13
CA GLN A 445 -26.26 9.64 14.06
C GLN A 445 -26.90 9.19 15.38
N ASP A 446 -27.96 8.38 15.31
CA ASP A 446 -28.63 7.84 16.50
C ASP A 446 -27.69 6.97 17.36
N SER A 447 -26.77 6.25 16.71
CA SER A 447 -25.78 5.42 17.39
C SER A 447 -24.67 6.27 18.01
N GLU A 448 -24.20 7.34 17.36
CA GLU A 448 -23.18 8.26 17.90
C GLU A 448 -23.65 9.06 19.12
N LEU A 449 -24.96 9.24 19.29
CA LEU A 449 -25.54 9.86 20.47
C LEU A 449 -25.53 8.96 21.72
N GLU A 450 -25.33 7.64 21.57
CA GLU A 450 -25.22 6.72 22.70
C GLU A 450 -23.83 6.81 23.33
N LYS A 451 -23.79 7.18 24.62
CA LYS A 451 -22.53 7.39 25.36
C LYS A 451 -21.96 6.11 25.96
N ILE A 452 -22.79 5.09 26.13
CA ILE A 452 -22.38 3.80 26.68
C ILE A 452 -21.75 2.96 25.56
N GLN A 453 -20.54 2.45 25.78
CA GLN A 453 -19.76 1.81 24.72
C GLN A 453 -19.96 0.30 24.65
N THR A 454 -20.38 -0.34 25.74
CA THR A 454 -20.54 -1.81 25.78
C THR A 454 -21.91 -2.25 26.31
N ILE A 455 -22.42 -3.36 25.80
CA ILE A 455 -23.67 -3.98 26.30
C ILE A 455 -23.55 -4.31 27.80
N LYS A 456 -22.36 -4.71 28.26
CA LYS A 456 -22.10 -5.02 29.67
C LYS A 456 -22.28 -3.80 30.57
N GLU A 457 -21.81 -2.62 30.14
CA GLU A 457 -22.03 -1.35 30.85
C GLU A 457 -23.50 -0.94 30.84
N LEU A 458 -24.18 -1.11 29.70
CA LEU A 458 -25.61 -0.85 29.60
C LEU A 458 -26.37 -1.75 30.59
N ARG A 459 -26.07 -3.05 30.65
CA ARG A 459 -26.70 -3.96 31.63
C ARG A 459 -26.43 -3.56 33.07
N LYS A 460 -25.20 -3.16 33.41
CA LYS A 460 -24.86 -2.67 34.76
C LYS A 460 -25.71 -1.48 35.18
N LEU A 461 -25.99 -0.54 34.26
CA LEU A 461 -26.87 0.59 34.54
C LEU A 461 -28.30 0.14 34.88
N TYR A 462 -28.82 -0.84 34.15
CA TYR A 462 -30.16 -1.40 34.38
C TYR A 462 -30.23 -2.21 35.67
N ILE A 463 -29.21 -3.01 35.95
CA ILE A 463 -29.10 -3.79 37.18
C ILE A 463 -28.94 -2.87 38.39
N TYR A 464 -28.19 -1.77 38.28
CA TYR A 464 -28.06 -0.80 39.38
C TYR A 464 -29.41 -0.25 39.84
N GLU A 465 -30.29 0.09 38.89
CA GLU A 465 -31.65 0.54 39.24
C GLU A 465 -32.49 -0.58 39.87
N ILE A 466 -32.30 -1.84 39.47
CA ILE A 466 -32.95 -3.01 40.10
C ILE A 466 -32.43 -3.19 41.55
N LEU A 467 -31.13 -3.08 41.77
CA LEU A 467 -30.49 -3.21 43.09
C LEU A 467 -30.78 -2.03 44.02
N LYS A 468 -30.99 -0.82 43.50
CA LYS A 468 -31.44 0.34 44.29
C LYS A 468 -32.79 0.10 44.97
N ARG A 469 -33.59 -0.83 44.44
CA ARG A 469 -34.89 -1.25 44.99
C ARG A 469 -34.77 -2.41 45.97
N HIS A 470 -33.55 -2.76 46.39
CA HIS A 470 -33.31 -3.80 47.38
C HIS A 470 -34.08 -3.49 48.69
N PRO A 471 -34.63 -4.51 49.38
CA PRO A 471 -35.41 -4.31 50.60
C PRO A 471 -34.60 -3.63 51.73
N ASP A 472 -35.19 -2.59 52.33
CA ASP A 472 -34.68 -1.89 53.52
C ASP A 472 -35.43 -2.39 54.77
N ILE A 473 -34.76 -3.21 55.58
CA ILE A 473 -35.35 -3.93 56.72
C ILE A 473 -35.04 -3.17 58.01
N THR A 474 -36.07 -2.63 58.67
CA THR A 474 -35.86 -1.71 59.81
C THR A 474 -36.23 -2.27 61.18
N GLN A 475 -37.09 -3.30 61.29
CA GLN A 475 -37.46 -3.91 62.58
C GLN A 475 -37.99 -5.35 62.46
N LEU A 476 -37.60 -6.21 63.41
CA LEU A 476 -38.19 -7.52 63.70
C LEU A 476 -39.24 -7.32 64.82
N SER A 477 -40.53 -7.44 64.52
CA SER A 477 -41.55 -7.40 65.57
C SER A 477 -41.65 -8.76 66.25
N GLY A 478 -41.09 -8.88 67.47
CA GLY A 478 -41.54 -9.92 68.42
C GLY A 478 -40.51 -10.81 69.14
N ILE A 479 -39.27 -10.38 69.45
CA ILE A 479 -38.41 -11.17 70.38
C ILE A 479 -37.76 -10.29 71.45
N HIS A 480 -38.09 -10.59 72.71
CA HIS A 480 -37.31 -10.21 73.89
C HIS A 480 -35.99 -10.99 73.94
N ASN A 481 -34.88 -10.27 74.08
CA ASN A 481 -33.58 -10.68 74.61
C ASN A 481 -33.32 -12.19 74.68
N TYR A 482 -32.72 -12.77 73.62
CA TYR A 482 -31.66 -13.77 73.71
C TYR A 482 -30.91 -13.79 72.36
N TYR A 483 -29.59 -13.84 72.39
CA TYR A 483 -28.71 -13.85 71.22
C TYR A 483 -28.97 -15.07 70.32
N ASN A 484 -29.84 -14.92 69.34
CA ASN A 484 -29.93 -15.79 68.18
C ASN A 484 -29.66 -14.96 66.93
N THR A 485 -28.66 -15.36 66.15
CA THR A 485 -28.36 -14.81 64.82
C THR A 485 -29.58 -15.00 63.91
N VAL A 486 -30.33 -13.93 63.67
CA VAL A 486 -31.39 -13.92 62.66
C VAL A 486 -30.71 -13.78 61.30
N SER A 487 -30.79 -14.82 60.46
CA SER A 487 -30.36 -14.75 59.07
C SER A 487 -31.54 -14.40 58.18
N PHE A 488 -31.44 -13.30 57.44
CA PHE A 488 -32.37 -12.96 56.36
C PHE A 488 -31.87 -13.61 55.07
N SER A 489 -32.74 -14.29 54.33
CA SER A 489 -32.47 -14.65 52.93
C SER A 489 -33.26 -13.72 52.03
N ILE A 490 -32.55 -12.86 51.31
CA ILE A 490 -33.11 -11.95 50.31
C ILE A 490 -32.89 -12.57 48.94
N LYS A 491 -33.96 -12.70 48.17
CA LYS A 491 -33.95 -13.33 46.86
C LYS A 491 -34.67 -12.47 45.85
N LEU A 492 -34.13 -12.38 44.64
CA LEU A 492 -34.80 -11.72 43.53
C LEU A 492 -35.66 -12.74 42.81
N LYS A 493 -36.98 -12.52 42.79
CA LYS A 493 -37.93 -13.38 42.11
C LYS A 493 -38.42 -12.68 40.85
N VAL A 494 -38.23 -13.34 39.72
CA VAL A 494 -38.61 -12.86 38.39
C VAL A 494 -39.71 -13.78 37.90
N ASN A 495 -40.93 -13.25 37.77
CA ASN A 495 -42.16 -14.01 37.59
C ASN A 495 -42.30 -15.10 38.69
N ASN A 496 -42.07 -16.38 38.34
CA ASN A 496 -42.14 -17.52 39.26
C ASN A 496 -40.77 -18.11 39.65
N GLU A 497 -39.68 -17.65 39.05
CA GLU A 497 -38.33 -18.21 39.23
C GLU A 497 -37.46 -17.33 40.11
N ILE A 498 -36.58 -17.95 40.89
CA ILE A 498 -35.62 -17.26 41.75
C ILE A 498 -34.31 -17.14 40.97
N ILE A 499 -33.90 -15.90 40.71
CA ILE A 499 -32.64 -15.62 40.02
C ILE A 499 -31.58 -15.20 41.04
N ASP A 500 -30.35 -15.66 40.83
CA ASP A 500 -29.22 -15.22 41.61
C ASP A 500 -28.90 -13.74 41.30
N HIS A 501 -29.15 -12.89 42.30
CA HIS A 501 -28.93 -11.45 42.21
C HIS A 501 -27.45 -11.05 42.13
N GLU A 502 -26.51 -11.97 42.43
CA GLU A 502 -25.07 -11.74 42.25
C GLU A 502 -24.62 -11.93 40.79
N ASN A 503 -25.42 -12.60 39.95
CA ASN A 503 -25.07 -12.94 38.55
C ASN A 503 -26.08 -12.43 37.49
N LEU A 504 -26.62 -11.22 37.68
CA LEU A 504 -27.63 -10.64 36.78
C LEU A 504 -27.08 -10.12 35.44
N ILE A 505 -25.75 -10.04 35.29
CA ILE A 505 -25.09 -9.51 34.07
C ILE A 505 -25.06 -10.56 32.94
N SER A 506 -25.15 -11.85 33.27
CA SER A 506 -25.15 -12.95 32.30
C SER A 506 -26.29 -12.83 31.29
N ASP A 507 -26.06 -13.30 30.06
CA ASP A 507 -27.03 -13.15 28.96
C ASP A 507 -28.39 -13.78 29.30
N GLU A 508 -28.38 -14.98 29.88
CA GLU A 508 -29.59 -15.73 30.25
C GLU A 508 -30.39 -15.04 31.35
N ASN A 509 -29.74 -14.62 32.44
CA ASN A 509 -30.43 -13.95 33.54
C ASN A 509 -30.94 -12.56 33.12
N PHE A 510 -30.16 -11.80 32.34
CA PHE A 510 -30.59 -10.48 31.88
C PHE A 510 -31.73 -10.57 30.87
N TYR A 511 -31.72 -11.55 29.97
CA TYR A 511 -32.84 -11.81 29.05
C TYR A 511 -34.12 -12.14 29.81
N THR A 512 -34.01 -12.97 30.86
CA THR A 512 -35.14 -13.32 31.73
C THR A 512 -35.70 -12.09 32.46
N LEU A 513 -34.83 -11.15 32.89
CA LEU A 513 -35.26 -9.86 33.43
C LEU A 513 -35.98 -9.00 32.39
N GLN A 514 -35.45 -8.92 31.17
CA GLN A 514 -36.00 -8.10 30.10
C GLN A 514 -37.42 -8.53 29.70
N GLU A 515 -37.65 -9.84 29.58
CA GLU A 515 -38.95 -10.40 29.17
C GLU A 515 -39.92 -10.59 30.36
N SER A 516 -39.54 -10.20 31.57
CA SER A 516 -40.36 -10.39 32.76
C SER A 516 -41.55 -9.44 32.83
N GLU A 517 -42.70 -9.98 33.26
CA GLU A 517 -43.89 -9.19 33.56
C GLU A 517 -43.85 -8.61 34.97
N ASN A 518 -43.17 -9.31 35.89
CA ASN A 518 -43.06 -8.93 37.29
C ASN A 518 -41.69 -9.32 37.86
N ILE A 519 -41.03 -8.38 38.52
CA ILE A 519 -39.79 -8.55 39.28
C ILE A 519 -40.08 -8.09 40.71
N HIS A 520 -39.87 -8.97 41.69
CA HIS A 520 -39.99 -8.57 43.09
C HIS A 520 -38.91 -9.16 43.99
N TRP A 521 -38.52 -8.42 45.01
CA TRP A 521 -37.63 -8.90 46.06
C TRP A 521 -38.41 -9.63 47.15
N GLU A 522 -38.08 -10.91 47.37
CA GLU A 522 -38.63 -11.73 48.42
C GLU A 522 -37.66 -11.78 49.61
N VAL A 523 -38.15 -11.44 50.80
CA VAL A 523 -37.39 -11.53 52.05
C VAL A 523 -37.97 -12.65 52.90
N THR A 524 -37.17 -13.68 53.17
CA THR A 524 -37.55 -14.76 54.08
C THR A 524 -36.72 -14.71 55.36
N VAL A 525 -37.39 -14.76 56.51
CA VAL A 525 -36.75 -14.84 57.83
C VAL A 525 -36.76 -16.30 58.28
N LYS A 526 -35.60 -16.89 58.59
CA LYS A 526 -35.52 -18.24 59.15
C LYS A 526 -35.22 -18.20 60.64
N GLN A 527 -36.17 -18.68 61.46
CA GLN A 527 -35.93 -19.18 62.81
C GLN A 527 -36.73 -20.46 63.07
N ASN A 528 -36.16 -21.36 63.87
CA ASN A 528 -36.79 -22.62 64.24
C ASN A 528 -38.18 -22.37 64.87
N THR A 529 -39.22 -22.74 64.12
CA THR A 529 -40.63 -22.92 64.51
C THR A 529 -41.60 -21.73 64.57
N ASN A 530 -41.26 -20.49 64.15
CA ASN A 530 -42.29 -19.46 63.90
C ASN A 530 -41.90 -18.47 62.78
N ILE A 531 -42.88 -18.12 61.92
CA ILE A 531 -42.76 -17.08 60.89
C ILE A 531 -42.91 -15.71 61.58
N LEU A 532 -41.85 -14.90 61.57
CA LEU A 532 -41.92 -13.49 61.99
C LEU A 532 -42.04 -12.59 60.76
N ASN A 533 -42.94 -11.61 60.84
CA ASN A 533 -43.09 -10.60 59.79
C ASN A 533 -41.97 -9.56 59.92
N SER A 534 -41.16 -9.39 58.87
CA SER A 534 -40.20 -8.30 58.77
C SER A 534 -40.90 -7.02 58.30
N VAL A 535 -40.65 -5.88 58.95
CA VAL A 535 -41.11 -4.57 58.45
C VAL A 535 -40.12 -4.06 57.41
N ILE A 536 -40.54 -4.04 56.14
CA ILE A 536 -39.76 -3.49 55.01
C ILE A 536 -40.22 -2.05 54.78
N LYS A 537 -39.31 -1.09 54.87
CA LYS A 537 -39.62 0.35 54.76
C LYS A 537 -40.03 0.76 53.34
N ASN A 538 -39.47 0.12 52.33
CA ASN A 538 -39.67 0.41 50.92
C ASN A 538 -40.57 -0.63 50.22
N LEU A 539 -41.61 -1.11 50.90
CA LEU A 539 -42.49 -2.18 50.41
C LEU A 539 -43.15 -1.89 49.05
N GLU A 540 -43.38 -0.63 48.72
CA GLU A 540 -43.98 -0.22 47.43
C GLU A 540 -42.98 -0.26 46.26
N SER A 541 -41.67 -0.23 46.52
CA SER A 541 -40.63 -0.18 45.48
C SER A 541 -39.95 -1.53 45.22
N ILE A 542 -40.19 -2.53 46.08
CA ILE A 542 -39.61 -3.87 45.93
C ILE A 542 -40.31 -4.73 44.87
N ASN A 543 -41.49 -4.33 44.38
CA ASN A 543 -42.24 -5.01 43.30
C ASN A 543 -42.37 -4.05 42.10
N PHE A 544 -41.87 -4.46 40.94
CA PHE A 544 -41.77 -3.65 39.74
C PHE A 544 -41.71 -4.54 38.48
N ASN A 545 -41.53 -3.93 37.31
CA ASN A 545 -41.28 -4.66 36.07
C ASN A 545 -40.19 -3.97 35.26
N PHE A 546 -39.68 -4.65 34.23
CA PHE A 546 -38.56 -4.14 33.46
C PHE A 546 -38.85 -2.81 32.75
N LYS A 547 -40.08 -2.59 32.25
CA LYS A 547 -40.50 -1.31 31.66
C LYS A 547 -40.42 -0.13 32.64
N THR A 548 -40.65 -0.39 33.93
CA THR A 548 -40.50 0.62 34.97
C THR A 548 -39.04 1.02 35.17
N ILE A 549 -38.13 0.04 35.03
CA ILE A 549 -36.68 0.27 35.06
C ILE A 549 -36.22 1.04 33.82
N GLU A 550 -36.70 0.66 32.63
CA GLU A 550 -36.43 1.39 31.37
C GLU A 550 -36.76 2.87 31.51
N LYS A 551 -37.99 3.20 31.94
CA LYS A 551 -38.44 4.59 32.12
C LYS A 551 -37.65 5.36 33.17
N ALA A 552 -37.16 4.68 34.21
CA ALA A 552 -36.34 5.31 35.25
C ALA A 552 -34.94 5.69 34.74
N ILE A 553 -34.41 4.95 33.76
CA ILE A 553 -33.08 5.15 33.20
C ILE A 553 -33.12 6.09 31.99
N HIS A 554 -34.08 5.90 31.09
CA HIS A 554 -34.25 6.73 29.91
C HIS A 554 -35.74 6.90 29.59
N ASN A 555 -36.20 8.14 29.50
CA ASN A 555 -37.62 8.47 29.33
C ASN A 555 -38.20 8.12 27.95
N THR A 556 -37.36 8.06 26.91
CA THR A 556 -37.79 7.87 25.51
C THR A 556 -37.28 6.62 24.80
N LEU A 557 -36.17 6.02 25.24
CA LEU A 557 -35.52 4.90 24.53
C LEU A 557 -35.64 3.63 25.36
N SER A 558 -36.04 2.53 24.73
CA SER A 558 -36.04 1.21 25.38
C SER A 558 -34.62 0.67 25.54
N TYR A 559 -34.44 -0.35 26.38
CA TYR A 559 -33.17 -1.08 26.45
C TYR A 559 -32.76 -1.60 25.07
N LYS A 560 -33.72 -2.12 24.28
CA LYS A 560 -33.46 -2.69 22.95
C LYS A 560 -33.02 -1.65 21.94
N ASP A 561 -33.58 -0.43 21.98
CA ASP A 561 -33.15 0.67 21.11
C ASP A 561 -31.70 1.09 21.42
N ARG A 562 -31.34 1.10 22.70
CA ARG A 562 -29.98 1.44 23.14
C ARG A 562 -28.99 0.31 22.86
N GLU A 563 -29.41 -0.94 23.05
CA GLU A 563 -28.62 -2.12 22.71
C GLU A 563 -28.32 -2.16 21.21
N THR A 564 -29.31 -1.87 20.35
CA THR A 564 -29.10 -1.80 18.90
C THR A 564 -28.16 -0.66 18.50
N ARG A 565 -28.27 0.52 19.14
CA ARG A 565 -27.31 1.62 18.96
C ARG A 565 -25.87 1.20 19.32
N ILE A 566 -25.67 0.53 20.46
CA ILE A 566 -24.35 0.02 20.86
C ILE A 566 -23.84 -1.03 19.86
N LYS A 567 -24.68 -2.00 19.48
CA LYS A 567 -24.34 -3.01 18.47
C LYS A 567 -23.94 -2.39 17.13
N ASN A 568 -24.51 -1.26 16.75
CA ASN A 568 -24.13 -0.53 15.53
C ASN A 568 -22.81 0.24 15.65
N ILE A 569 -22.35 0.56 16.87
CA ILE A 569 -21.03 1.17 17.12
C ILE A 569 -19.92 0.11 17.06
N GLU A 570 -20.21 -1.14 17.44
CA GLU A 570 -19.26 -2.25 17.35
C GLU A 570 -18.62 -2.33 15.96
N THR A 571 -17.30 -2.47 15.92
CA THR A 571 -16.48 -2.30 14.72
C THR A 571 -17.02 -3.12 13.54
N THR A 572 -17.37 -4.38 13.76
CA THR A 572 -17.88 -5.30 12.72
C THR A 572 -19.23 -4.88 12.12
N ASN A 573 -20.12 -4.28 12.90
CA ASN A 573 -21.42 -3.83 12.39
C ASN A 573 -21.32 -2.42 11.80
N ARG A 574 -20.49 -1.55 12.41
CA ARG A 574 -20.19 -0.23 11.87
C ARG A 574 -19.56 -0.33 10.48
N THR A 575 -18.62 -1.26 10.26
CA THR A 575 -18.05 -1.52 8.93
C THR A 575 -19.12 -1.96 7.94
N LYS A 576 -20.00 -2.91 8.30
CA LYS A 576 -21.11 -3.34 7.43
C LYS A 576 -22.07 -2.20 7.06
N ILE A 577 -22.44 -1.35 8.02
CA ILE A 577 -23.32 -0.19 7.78
C ILE A 577 -22.64 0.81 6.85
N LEU A 578 -21.33 1.06 7.06
CA LEU A 578 -20.55 1.93 6.20
C LEU A 578 -20.39 1.33 4.79
N GLU A 579 -20.09 0.04 4.66
CA GLU A 579 -20.03 -0.69 3.39
C GLU A 579 -21.36 -0.60 2.63
N GLN A 580 -22.50 -0.79 3.32
CA GLN A 580 -23.82 -0.59 2.72
C GLN A 580 -24.02 0.85 2.23
N LYS A 581 -23.63 1.85 3.03
CA LYS A 581 -23.67 3.26 2.62
C LYS A 581 -22.76 3.51 1.42
N TYR A 582 -21.53 3.00 1.41
CA TYR A 582 -20.60 3.12 0.29
C TYR A 582 -21.17 2.45 -0.97
N ALA A 583 -21.74 1.26 -0.84
CA ALA A 583 -22.41 0.57 -1.94
C ALA A 583 -23.58 1.40 -2.50
N LEU A 584 -24.39 2.02 -1.64
CA LEU A 584 -25.50 2.90 -2.06
C LEU A 584 -25.01 4.21 -2.68
N VAL A 585 -23.95 4.81 -2.15
CA VAL A 585 -23.32 6.01 -2.74
C VAL A 585 -22.75 5.67 -4.12
N ASN A 586 -22.08 4.52 -4.26
CA ASN A 586 -21.59 4.03 -5.54
C ASN A 586 -22.74 3.75 -6.51
N LYS A 587 -23.82 3.09 -6.04
CA LYS A 587 -25.06 2.90 -6.82
C LYS A 587 -25.63 4.24 -7.28
N ARG A 588 -25.75 5.23 -6.39
CA ARG A 588 -26.23 6.59 -6.70
C ARG A 588 -25.38 7.27 -7.77
N ASN A 589 -24.06 7.17 -7.67
CA ASN A 589 -23.13 7.77 -8.62
C ASN A 589 -23.22 7.07 -9.98
N ASN A 590 -23.39 5.75 -9.99
CA ASN A 590 -23.49 4.94 -11.21
C ASN A 590 -24.84 5.04 -11.92
N LEU A 591 -25.94 5.29 -11.21
CA LEU A 591 -27.31 5.32 -11.78
C LEU A 591 -27.47 6.26 -12.99
N LYS A 592 -26.71 7.37 -13.05
CA LYS A 592 -26.75 8.30 -14.19
C LYS A 592 -26.03 7.75 -15.43
N LEU A 593 -25.19 6.72 -15.24
CA LEU A 593 -24.27 6.15 -16.22
C LEU A 593 -24.86 4.89 -16.86
N ASN A 594 -25.80 4.23 -16.19
CA ASN A 594 -26.43 3.02 -16.70
C ASN A 594 -27.07 3.24 -18.07
N THR A 595 -26.90 2.26 -18.95
CA THR A 595 -27.64 2.20 -20.22
C THR A 595 -29.12 1.96 -19.95
N LEU A 596 -29.99 2.33 -20.89
CA LEU A 596 -31.42 2.10 -20.74
C LEU A 596 -31.71 0.60 -20.60
N LYS A 597 -30.97 -0.27 -21.31
CA LYS A 597 -31.03 -1.72 -21.16
C LYS A 597 -30.79 -2.16 -19.71
N GLU A 598 -29.72 -1.66 -19.08
CA GLU A 598 -29.41 -1.97 -17.68
C GLU A 598 -30.50 -1.46 -16.74
N LEU A 599 -30.99 -0.23 -16.94
CA LEU A 599 -32.06 0.35 -16.13
C LEU A 599 -33.37 -0.47 -16.21
N LEU A 600 -33.71 -0.97 -17.40
CA LEU A 600 -34.87 -1.83 -17.62
C LEU A 600 -34.69 -3.24 -17.04
N THR A 601 -33.46 -3.75 -17.02
CA THR A 601 -33.15 -5.06 -16.41
C THR A 601 -33.22 -4.99 -14.88
N ILE A 602 -32.76 -3.90 -14.29
CA ILE A 602 -32.79 -3.66 -12.84
C ILE A 602 -34.21 -3.42 -12.34
N ASN A 603 -35.10 -2.87 -13.18
CA ASN A 603 -36.41 -2.41 -12.76
C ASN A 603 -37.51 -2.95 -13.70
N SER A 604 -37.82 -4.24 -13.56
CA SER A 604 -38.82 -4.94 -14.39
C SER A 604 -40.27 -4.53 -14.12
N SER A 605 -40.54 -3.67 -13.12
CA SER A 605 -41.87 -3.33 -12.61
C SER A 605 -42.44 -1.98 -13.08
N VAL A 606 -41.68 -1.17 -13.82
CA VAL A 606 -42.18 0.13 -14.31
C VAL A 606 -42.66 -0.02 -15.76
N GLU A 607 -43.90 0.40 -16.05
CA GLU A 607 -44.42 0.55 -17.42
C GLU A 607 -43.61 1.63 -18.16
N PHE A 608 -42.47 1.25 -18.74
CA PHE A 608 -41.62 2.16 -19.50
C PHE A 608 -42.19 2.42 -20.91
N PHE A 609 -42.74 1.37 -21.53
CA PHE A 609 -43.31 1.41 -22.87
C PHE A 609 -44.84 1.52 -22.80
N GLU A 610 -45.40 2.53 -23.46
CA GLU A 610 -46.83 2.61 -23.78
C GLU A 610 -47.17 1.75 -25.00
N SER A 611 -48.14 0.84 -24.87
CA SER A 611 -48.52 -0.09 -25.95
C SER A 611 -49.11 0.58 -27.18
N GLU A 612 -49.68 1.78 -27.05
CA GLU A 612 -50.25 2.54 -28.18
C GLU A 612 -49.16 3.20 -29.04
N ASN A 613 -48.09 3.71 -28.41
CA ASN A 613 -47.02 4.45 -29.08
C ASN A 613 -45.78 3.59 -29.39
N HIS A 614 -45.54 2.53 -28.61
CA HIS A 614 -44.36 1.67 -28.76
C HIS A 614 -44.73 0.26 -29.22
N PRO A 615 -44.64 -0.03 -30.53
CA PRO A 615 -44.98 -1.34 -31.05
C PRO A 615 -43.98 -2.44 -30.61
N PRO A 616 -44.37 -3.73 -30.62
CA PRO A 616 -43.56 -4.83 -30.07
C PRO A 616 -42.13 -4.94 -30.62
N LEU A 617 -41.94 -4.64 -31.91
CA LEU A 617 -40.62 -4.61 -32.54
C LEU A 617 -39.73 -3.53 -31.92
N LEU A 618 -40.23 -2.31 -31.74
CA LEU A 618 -39.49 -1.22 -31.11
C LEU A 618 -39.13 -1.55 -29.66
N GLN A 619 -40.08 -2.10 -28.90
CA GLN A 619 -39.84 -2.51 -27.51
C GLN A 619 -38.72 -3.55 -27.42
N PHE A 620 -38.74 -4.55 -28.30
CA PHE A 620 -37.70 -5.58 -28.39
C PHE A 620 -36.32 -4.96 -28.72
N LEU A 621 -36.25 -4.13 -29.77
CA LEU A 621 -34.99 -3.51 -30.21
C LEU A 621 -34.35 -2.65 -29.11
N ILE A 622 -35.15 -1.94 -28.32
CA ILE A 622 -34.66 -1.11 -27.22
C ILE A 622 -34.32 -1.94 -25.98
N ARG A 623 -35.18 -2.88 -25.59
CA ARG A 623 -34.98 -3.71 -24.38
C ARG A 623 -33.74 -4.57 -24.49
N GLU A 624 -33.47 -5.13 -25.67
CA GLU A 624 -32.26 -5.91 -25.94
C GLU A 624 -31.04 -5.04 -26.26
N GLY A 625 -31.21 -3.72 -26.41
CA GLY A 625 -30.11 -2.77 -26.66
C GLY A 625 -29.57 -2.80 -28.09
N TYR A 626 -30.36 -3.29 -29.06
CA TYR A 626 -30.04 -3.19 -30.49
C TYR A 626 -30.24 -1.77 -31.02
N ILE A 627 -31.19 -1.02 -30.43
CA ILE A 627 -31.28 0.44 -30.53
C ILE A 627 -31.01 0.98 -29.13
N ASP A 628 -29.98 1.81 -29.00
CA ASP A 628 -29.52 2.36 -27.73
C ASP A 628 -29.32 3.88 -27.85
N GLU A 629 -28.77 4.48 -26.79
CA GLU A 629 -28.48 5.91 -26.72
C GLU A 629 -27.53 6.41 -27.81
N TYR A 630 -26.84 5.50 -28.50
CA TYR A 630 -25.90 5.79 -29.57
C TYR A 630 -26.52 5.71 -30.97
N TYR A 631 -27.85 5.60 -31.07
CA TYR A 631 -28.56 5.69 -32.36
C TYR A 631 -28.15 6.88 -33.26
N PRO A 632 -27.74 8.07 -32.76
CA PRO A 632 -27.31 9.18 -33.61
C PRO A 632 -26.12 8.83 -34.52
N ASP A 633 -25.27 7.90 -34.08
CA ASP A 633 -24.08 7.44 -34.80
C ASP A 633 -24.42 6.64 -36.05
N TYR A 634 -25.64 6.12 -36.12
CA TYR A 634 -26.12 5.25 -37.18
C TYR A 634 -27.04 5.99 -38.18
N ILE A 635 -27.48 7.22 -37.88
CA ILE A 635 -28.36 8.02 -38.74
C ILE A 635 -27.64 9.14 -39.52
N SER A 636 -26.40 9.49 -39.16
CA SER A 636 -25.69 10.63 -39.74
C SER A 636 -24.25 10.30 -40.13
N PHE A 637 -23.71 11.04 -41.11
CA PHE A 637 -22.30 10.93 -41.47
C PHE A 637 -21.42 11.60 -40.42
N PHE A 638 -20.40 10.91 -39.95
CA PHE A 638 -19.34 11.55 -39.20
C PHE A 638 -18.48 12.42 -40.13
N ILE A 639 -18.32 13.70 -39.78
CA ILE A 639 -17.46 14.64 -40.51
C ILE A 639 -16.14 14.76 -39.73
N ASP A 640 -15.07 14.25 -40.33
CA ASP A 640 -13.71 14.16 -39.78
C ASP A 640 -12.99 15.53 -39.64
N SER A 641 -13.74 16.63 -39.47
CA SER A 641 -13.19 18.00 -39.56
C SER A 641 -12.60 18.53 -38.24
N VAL A 642 -13.05 18.00 -37.09
CA VAL A 642 -12.63 18.50 -35.77
C VAL A 642 -11.76 17.48 -35.05
N ILE A 643 -12.25 16.25 -34.91
CA ILE A 643 -11.56 15.10 -34.32
C ILE A 643 -11.78 13.89 -35.24
N ASN A 644 -10.92 12.89 -35.14
CA ASN A 644 -11.09 11.66 -35.90
C ASN A 644 -12.09 10.69 -35.24
N ILE A 645 -12.48 9.63 -35.94
CA ILE A 645 -13.51 8.70 -35.43
C ILE A 645 -13.06 7.96 -34.16
N THR A 646 -11.77 7.64 -34.03
CA THR A 646 -11.21 6.99 -32.83
C THR A 646 -11.23 7.91 -31.61
N GLU A 647 -10.98 9.20 -31.82
CA GLU A 647 -11.02 10.24 -30.79
C GLU A 647 -12.45 10.54 -30.34
N ARG A 648 -13.40 10.51 -31.27
CA ARG A 648 -14.84 10.64 -30.98
C ARG A 648 -15.31 9.47 -30.11
N ASP A 649 -14.98 8.25 -30.51
CA ASP A 649 -15.35 7.05 -29.77
C ASP A 649 -14.70 7.04 -28.38
N TYR A 650 -13.45 7.49 -28.25
CA TYR A 650 -12.80 7.69 -26.96
C TYR A 650 -13.56 8.70 -26.08
N ALA A 651 -13.83 9.91 -26.59
CA ALA A 651 -14.54 10.94 -25.83
C ALA A 651 -15.93 10.47 -25.38
N GLN A 652 -16.62 9.75 -26.25
CA GLN A 652 -17.91 9.12 -25.95
C GLN A 652 -17.78 8.05 -24.86
N ARG A 653 -16.79 7.16 -24.94
CA ARG A 653 -16.52 6.17 -23.88
C ARG A 653 -16.23 6.83 -22.54
N VAL A 654 -15.43 7.89 -22.52
CA VAL A 654 -15.13 8.68 -21.32
C VAL A 654 -16.41 9.26 -20.69
N ILE A 655 -17.25 9.91 -21.50
CA ILE A 655 -18.53 10.51 -21.06
C ILE A 655 -19.46 9.45 -20.45
N ASN A 656 -19.40 8.22 -20.96
CA ASN A 656 -20.20 7.09 -20.47
C ASN A 656 -19.46 6.23 -19.44
N HIS A 657 -18.30 6.67 -18.96
CA HIS A 657 -17.47 5.99 -17.96
C HIS A 657 -17.04 4.58 -18.36
N ILE A 658 -16.93 4.33 -19.66
CA ILE A 658 -16.40 3.09 -20.23
C ILE A 658 -14.89 3.23 -20.37
N ASN A 659 -14.17 2.29 -19.77
CA ASN A 659 -12.72 2.23 -19.80
C ASN A 659 -12.19 1.90 -21.19
N SER A 660 -11.18 2.61 -21.67
CA SER A 660 -10.47 2.34 -22.93
C SER A 660 -9.05 1.85 -22.64
N GLU A 661 -8.34 1.31 -23.63
CA GLU A 661 -6.91 1.04 -23.46
C GLU A 661 -6.15 2.36 -23.26
N PHE A 662 -5.11 2.32 -22.42
CA PHE A 662 -4.40 3.53 -22.02
C PHE A 662 -3.58 4.14 -23.15
N ASP A 663 -3.09 3.32 -24.07
CA ASP A 663 -2.20 3.66 -25.19
C ASP A 663 -2.92 4.07 -26.48
N LEU A 664 -4.26 4.13 -26.47
CA LEU A 664 -5.04 4.62 -27.59
C LEU A 664 -4.56 6.02 -28.03
N THR A 665 -4.09 6.13 -29.27
CA THR A 665 -3.46 7.36 -29.77
C THR A 665 -4.48 8.46 -30.05
N LEU A 666 -4.32 9.61 -29.40
CA LEU A 666 -5.14 10.81 -29.63
C LEU A 666 -4.29 11.89 -30.30
N THR A 667 -4.63 12.26 -31.54
CA THR A 667 -3.95 13.31 -32.33
C THR A 667 -4.47 14.72 -32.05
N ASN A 668 -5.74 14.89 -31.69
CA ASN A 668 -6.41 16.17 -31.44
C ASN A 668 -6.88 16.32 -29.97
N ALA A 669 -6.02 15.96 -29.00
CA ALA A 669 -6.35 16.03 -27.57
C ALA A 669 -6.90 17.41 -27.12
N GLU A 670 -6.34 18.50 -27.65
CA GLU A 670 -6.81 19.86 -27.36
C GLU A 670 -8.31 20.05 -27.67
N LYS A 671 -8.72 19.70 -28.90
CA LYS A 671 -10.10 19.87 -29.34
C LYS A 671 -11.06 18.96 -28.59
N ILE A 672 -10.58 17.78 -28.17
CA ILE A 672 -11.35 16.84 -27.34
C ILE A 672 -11.69 17.50 -25.99
N LEU A 673 -10.70 18.09 -25.32
CA LEU A 673 -10.87 18.76 -24.03
C LEU A 673 -11.69 20.05 -24.13
N GLU A 674 -11.48 20.85 -25.17
CA GLU A 674 -12.20 22.11 -25.35
C GLU A 674 -13.69 21.92 -25.66
N LYS A 675 -14.05 20.89 -26.44
CA LYS A 675 -15.40 20.74 -26.98
C LYS A 675 -16.23 19.62 -26.35
N TYR A 676 -15.59 18.58 -25.80
CA TYR A 676 -16.31 17.35 -25.41
C TYR A 676 -16.08 16.95 -23.95
N LEU A 677 -14.85 17.07 -23.42
CA LEU A 677 -14.49 16.59 -22.08
C LEU A 677 -14.25 17.73 -21.10
N THR A 678 -15.20 17.96 -20.19
CA THR A 678 -15.10 18.99 -19.15
C THR A 678 -14.28 18.50 -17.95
N PRO A 679 -13.87 19.38 -17.02
CA PRO A 679 -13.17 18.96 -15.80
C PRO A 679 -13.93 17.93 -14.96
N ARG A 680 -15.26 17.82 -15.10
CA ARG A 680 -16.06 16.82 -14.38
C ARG A 680 -15.71 15.39 -14.76
N GLN A 681 -15.39 15.13 -16.03
CA GLN A 681 -15.03 13.79 -16.49
C GLN A 681 -13.72 13.28 -15.87
N PHE A 682 -12.87 14.18 -15.38
CA PHE A 682 -11.63 13.86 -14.65
C PHE A 682 -11.86 13.35 -13.22
N SER A 683 -13.10 13.06 -12.85
CA SER A 683 -13.43 12.37 -11.60
C SER A 683 -13.56 10.85 -11.74
N HIS A 684 -13.42 10.31 -12.95
CA HIS A 684 -13.58 8.89 -13.25
C HIS A 684 -12.42 8.31 -14.05
N VAL A 685 -12.09 7.05 -13.78
CA VAL A 685 -10.95 6.31 -14.36
C VAL A 685 -11.05 6.04 -15.88
N SER A 686 -12.22 6.30 -16.49
CA SER A 686 -12.40 6.20 -17.94
C SER A 686 -11.59 7.24 -18.72
N ILE A 687 -11.22 8.36 -18.08
CA ILE A 687 -10.42 9.46 -18.66
C ILE A 687 -8.94 9.11 -18.84
N LEU A 688 -8.48 8.03 -18.22
CA LEU A 688 -7.07 7.68 -18.16
C LEU A 688 -6.60 7.22 -19.54
N ASN A 689 -5.81 8.07 -20.20
CA ASN A 689 -5.20 7.82 -21.50
C ASN A 689 -3.86 8.56 -21.60
N PHE A 690 -2.86 7.87 -22.14
CA PHE A 690 -1.48 8.31 -22.28
C PHE A 690 -1.31 9.59 -23.09
N SER A 691 -1.97 9.70 -24.24
CA SER A 691 -1.90 10.91 -25.09
C SER A 691 -2.62 12.09 -24.44
N LEU A 692 -3.74 11.85 -23.75
CA LEU A 692 -4.49 12.89 -23.07
C LEU A 692 -3.72 13.46 -21.87
N VAL A 693 -3.10 12.60 -21.06
CA VAL A 693 -2.30 13.01 -19.90
C VAL A 693 -1.04 13.76 -20.34
N ASP A 694 -0.36 13.33 -21.40
CA ASP A 694 0.77 14.09 -21.96
C ASP A 694 0.36 15.52 -22.30
N PHE A 695 -0.76 15.67 -23.01
CA PHE A 695 -1.25 16.97 -23.43
C PHE A 695 -1.61 17.87 -22.25
N ILE A 696 -2.22 17.31 -21.20
CA ILE A 696 -2.58 18.05 -19.98
C ILE A 696 -1.35 18.48 -19.19
N LEU A 697 -0.33 17.63 -19.09
CA LEU A 697 0.94 17.99 -18.45
C LEU A 697 1.62 19.16 -19.19
N GLU A 698 1.66 19.10 -20.53
CA GLU A 698 2.28 20.12 -21.37
C GLU A 698 1.49 21.45 -21.40
N ASN A 699 0.18 21.42 -21.13
CA ASN A 699 -0.72 22.59 -21.24
C ASN A 699 -1.49 22.88 -19.93
N HIS A 700 -0.89 22.58 -18.78
CA HIS A 700 -1.53 22.68 -17.47
C HIS A 700 -2.07 24.09 -17.15
N ASP A 701 -1.40 25.16 -17.60
CA ASP A 701 -1.86 26.54 -17.43
C ASP A 701 -3.22 26.80 -18.09
N LYS A 702 -3.45 26.21 -19.28
CA LYS A 702 -4.69 26.38 -20.04
C LYS A 702 -5.81 25.48 -19.50
N PHE A 703 -5.48 24.31 -18.97
CA PHE A 703 -6.43 23.30 -18.50
C PHE A 703 -6.27 22.99 -16.99
N ASN A 704 -6.13 24.02 -16.17
CA ASN A 704 -5.81 23.88 -14.74
C ASN A 704 -6.84 23.04 -13.96
N ASP A 705 -8.14 23.23 -14.20
CA ASP A 705 -9.19 22.43 -13.52
C ASP A 705 -9.11 20.94 -13.91
N HIS A 706 -8.83 20.63 -15.17
CA HIS A 706 -8.63 19.25 -15.64
C HIS A 706 -7.38 18.66 -15.02
N TYR A 707 -6.28 19.42 -14.98
CA TYR A 707 -5.01 19.02 -14.37
C TYR A 707 -5.19 18.68 -12.89
N ASN A 708 -5.83 19.55 -12.10
CA ASN A 708 -6.05 19.31 -10.67
C ASN A 708 -6.95 18.10 -10.42
N ASN A 709 -8.02 17.94 -11.20
CA ASN A 709 -8.91 16.79 -11.07
C ASN A 709 -8.23 15.48 -11.49
N LEU A 710 -7.36 15.49 -12.50
CA LEU A 710 -6.57 14.32 -12.90
C LEU A 710 -5.75 13.79 -11.75
N PHE A 711 -4.96 14.64 -11.08
CA PHE A 711 -4.11 14.18 -9.99
C PHE A 711 -4.90 13.83 -8.73
N LYS A 712 -6.05 14.48 -8.49
CA LYS A 712 -6.99 14.04 -7.46
C LYS A 712 -7.55 12.63 -7.76
N LEU A 713 -7.87 12.34 -9.02
CA LEU A 713 -8.31 11.02 -9.47
C LEU A 713 -7.19 9.99 -9.31
N LEU A 714 -5.96 10.30 -9.73
CA LEU A 714 -4.83 9.37 -9.60
C LEU A 714 -4.46 9.08 -8.13
N SER A 715 -4.83 9.96 -7.21
CA SER A 715 -4.63 9.80 -5.76
C SER A 715 -5.76 9.05 -5.05
N ASN A 716 -6.73 8.47 -5.79
CA ASN A 716 -7.93 7.84 -5.22
C ASN A 716 -7.75 6.38 -4.74
N GLN A 717 -6.56 5.80 -4.91
CA GLN A 717 -6.25 4.40 -4.58
C GLN A 717 -7.07 3.36 -5.35
N ASP A 718 -7.66 3.72 -6.49
CA ASP A 718 -8.33 2.77 -7.38
C ASP A 718 -7.30 1.92 -8.15
N GLU A 719 -7.58 0.62 -8.29
CA GLU A 719 -6.67 -0.34 -8.95
C GLU A 719 -6.27 0.09 -10.36
N ARG A 720 -7.21 0.66 -11.13
CA ARG A 720 -6.95 1.13 -12.49
C ARG A 720 -6.12 2.41 -12.51
N SER A 721 -6.33 3.31 -11.55
CA SER A 721 -5.48 4.50 -11.36
C SER A 721 -4.04 4.10 -11.05
N ILE A 722 -3.87 3.12 -10.15
CA ILE A 722 -2.56 2.60 -9.75
C ILE A 722 -1.87 1.94 -10.94
N GLN A 723 -2.57 1.07 -11.68
CA GLN A 723 -2.06 0.46 -12.90
C GLN A 723 -1.61 1.52 -13.91
N PHE A 724 -2.43 2.56 -14.13
CA PHE A 724 -2.10 3.66 -15.02
C PHE A 724 -0.82 4.39 -14.60
N ILE A 725 -0.64 4.67 -13.30
CA ILE A 725 0.56 5.36 -12.79
C ILE A 725 1.82 4.59 -13.15
N PHE A 726 1.86 3.29 -12.87
CA PHE A 726 3.05 2.47 -13.13
C PHE A 726 3.33 2.30 -14.62
N GLU A 727 2.32 1.98 -15.43
CA GLU A 727 2.50 1.87 -16.87
C GLU A 727 2.91 3.21 -17.51
N TYR A 728 2.40 4.34 -17.00
CA TYR A 728 2.82 5.67 -17.46
C TYR A 728 4.27 5.98 -17.09
N ILE A 729 4.72 5.59 -15.89
CA ILE A 729 6.12 5.73 -15.46
C ILE A 729 7.03 4.87 -16.35
N ASP A 730 6.66 3.61 -16.61
CA ASP A 730 7.40 2.69 -17.48
C ASP A 730 7.49 3.20 -18.92
N ARG A 731 6.46 3.91 -19.40
CA ARG A 731 6.46 4.57 -20.71
C ARG A 731 7.52 5.67 -20.84
N GLY A 732 7.90 6.32 -19.73
CA GLY A 732 9.01 7.27 -19.64
C GLY A 732 8.80 8.66 -20.24
N LYS A 733 7.82 8.89 -21.12
CA LYS A 733 7.54 10.21 -21.72
C LYS A 733 6.81 11.12 -20.71
N ASN A 734 7.29 12.36 -20.55
CA ASN A 734 6.83 13.35 -19.56
C ASN A 734 6.82 12.83 -18.10
N SER A 735 7.52 11.74 -17.81
CA SER A 735 7.53 11.09 -16.49
C SER A 735 8.04 12.01 -15.39
N SER A 736 8.98 12.93 -15.69
CA SER A 736 9.46 13.93 -14.73
C SER A 736 8.33 14.82 -14.21
N LEU A 737 7.55 15.43 -15.10
CA LEU A 737 6.44 16.31 -14.71
C LEU A 737 5.36 15.52 -13.96
N PHE A 738 5.04 14.32 -14.46
CA PHE A 738 4.04 13.44 -13.86
C PHE A 738 4.42 12.98 -12.45
N ILE A 739 5.64 12.48 -12.25
CA ILE A 739 6.16 11.98 -10.96
C ILE A 739 6.20 13.11 -9.93
N ASN A 740 6.68 14.30 -10.31
CA ASN A 740 6.69 15.43 -9.39
C ASN A 740 5.29 15.83 -8.92
N GLN A 741 4.31 15.81 -9.83
CA GLN A 741 2.96 16.20 -9.47
C GLN A 741 2.19 15.11 -8.70
N ILE A 742 2.41 13.82 -8.99
CA ILE A 742 1.76 12.74 -8.24
C ILE A 742 2.27 12.73 -6.79
N VAL A 743 3.57 12.92 -6.56
CA VAL A 743 4.14 13.00 -5.21
C VAL A 743 3.62 14.23 -4.45
N LYS A 744 3.43 15.37 -5.12
CA LYS A 744 2.79 16.56 -4.52
C LYS A 744 1.34 16.29 -4.11
N SER A 745 0.60 15.55 -4.93
CA SER A 745 -0.84 15.33 -4.75
C SER A 745 -1.15 14.17 -3.80
N TRP A 746 -0.28 13.16 -3.76
CA TRP A 746 -0.42 11.94 -2.96
C TRP A 746 0.82 11.71 -2.08
N GLN A 747 0.88 12.37 -0.93
CA GLN A 747 2.02 12.25 -0.01
C GLN A 747 2.18 10.83 0.60
N ALA A 748 1.10 10.05 0.66
CA ALA A 748 1.12 8.64 1.08
C ALA A 748 1.41 7.67 -0.09
N PHE A 749 1.90 8.17 -1.22
CA PHE A 749 2.15 7.33 -2.40
C PHE A 749 3.19 6.23 -2.12
N PHE A 750 4.31 6.56 -1.46
CA PHE A 750 5.33 5.57 -1.16
C PHE A 750 4.85 4.51 -0.14
N GLU A 751 4.07 4.90 0.87
CA GLU A 751 3.43 3.97 1.80
C GLU A 751 2.59 2.92 1.05
N HIS A 752 1.80 3.39 0.08
CA HIS A 752 0.98 2.49 -0.72
C HIS A 752 1.83 1.55 -1.58
N ILE A 753 2.90 2.03 -2.22
CA ILE A 753 3.83 1.19 -2.99
C ILE A 753 4.45 0.12 -2.09
N HIS A 754 4.92 0.53 -0.90
CA HIS A 754 5.56 -0.35 0.07
C HIS A 754 4.61 -1.46 0.59
N MET A 755 3.32 -1.16 0.75
CA MET A 755 2.33 -2.15 1.21
C MET A 755 1.77 -3.05 0.10
N SER A 756 1.82 -2.62 -1.16
CA SER A 756 1.09 -3.27 -2.26
C SER A 756 1.95 -4.20 -3.13
N MET A 757 3.28 -4.18 -2.98
CA MET A 757 4.20 -4.85 -3.89
C MET A 757 5.27 -5.66 -3.15
N ALA A 758 5.93 -6.57 -3.87
CA ALA A 758 7.13 -7.26 -3.39
C ALA A 758 8.36 -6.34 -3.50
N ASP A 759 9.35 -6.55 -2.63
CA ASP A 759 10.54 -5.70 -2.47
C ASP A 759 11.28 -5.41 -3.80
N GLU A 760 11.47 -6.42 -4.66
CA GLU A 760 12.14 -6.26 -5.96
C GLU A 760 11.48 -5.21 -6.87
N LYS A 761 10.14 -5.16 -6.88
CA LYS A 761 9.39 -4.17 -7.67
C LYS A 761 9.38 -2.79 -7.03
N ILE A 762 9.38 -2.73 -5.70
CA ILE A 762 9.48 -1.48 -4.94
C ILE A 762 10.81 -0.80 -5.31
N GLU A 763 11.90 -1.54 -5.35
CA GLU A 763 13.22 -1.03 -5.73
C GLU A 763 13.24 -0.45 -7.14
N SER A 764 12.75 -1.18 -8.14
CA SER A 764 12.77 -0.70 -9.53
C SER A 764 11.97 0.59 -9.71
N TYR A 765 10.78 0.68 -9.10
CA TYR A 765 9.95 1.89 -9.23
C TYR A 765 10.48 3.04 -8.38
N LEU A 766 11.00 2.79 -7.18
CA LEU A 766 11.59 3.83 -6.34
C LEU A 766 12.82 4.47 -7.04
N LEU A 767 13.66 3.69 -7.71
CA LEU A 767 14.78 4.21 -8.51
C LEU A 767 14.27 5.12 -9.66
N LEU A 768 13.25 4.68 -10.40
CA LEU A 768 12.65 5.48 -11.47
C LEU A 768 12.04 6.79 -10.95
N ILE A 769 11.39 6.74 -9.79
CA ILE A 769 10.83 7.91 -9.10
C ILE A 769 11.95 8.87 -8.70
N LEU A 770 12.95 8.40 -7.95
CA LEU A 770 14.04 9.25 -7.44
C LEU A 770 14.85 9.90 -8.56
N LYS A 771 15.09 9.20 -9.68
CA LYS A 771 15.80 9.72 -10.86
C LYS A 771 15.08 10.88 -11.56
N LYS A 772 13.77 11.02 -11.33
CA LYS A 772 12.90 12.00 -12.01
C LYS A 772 12.30 13.03 -11.05
N LEU A 773 12.41 12.82 -9.74
CA LEU A 773 11.86 13.69 -8.71
C LEU A 773 12.78 14.91 -8.48
N GLU A 774 12.19 16.10 -8.45
CA GLU A 774 12.88 17.34 -8.11
C GLU A 774 13.20 17.39 -6.61
N LYS A 775 14.30 18.07 -6.28
CA LYS A 775 14.84 18.13 -4.91
C LYS A 775 13.81 18.62 -3.88
N GLU A 776 12.96 19.57 -4.26
CA GLU A 776 11.94 20.17 -3.40
C GLU A 776 10.82 19.19 -3.02
N ASN A 777 10.59 18.15 -3.82
CA ASN A 777 9.49 17.20 -3.63
C ASN A 777 9.93 15.92 -2.90
N ILE A 778 11.24 15.69 -2.73
CA ILE A 778 11.79 14.53 -2.01
C ILE A 778 11.20 14.38 -0.59
N PRO A 779 11.06 15.46 0.23
CA PRO A 779 10.48 15.33 1.57
C PRO A 779 9.01 14.88 1.56
N LEU A 780 8.25 15.22 0.51
CA LEU A 780 6.83 14.85 0.39
C LEU A 780 6.64 13.34 0.17
N LEU A 781 7.65 12.65 -0.37
CA LEU A 781 7.67 11.20 -0.54
C LEU A 781 7.92 10.46 0.79
N ASN A 782 8.50 11.14 1.78
CA ASN A 782 8.87 10.57 3.08
C ASN A 782 7.83 10.87 4.18
N LYS A 783 6.55 10.75 3.85
CA LYS A 783 5.49 10.90 4.83
C LYS A 783 5.62 9.83 5.93
N ASP A 784 5.44 10.25 7.18
CA ASP A 784 5.52 9.39 8.39
C ASP A 784 6.86 8.62 8.52
N ASN A 785 7.94 9.13 7.91
CA ASN A 785 9.28 8.52 7.89
C ASN A 785 9.35 7.11 7.26
N ILE A 786 8.38 6.72 6.44
CA ILE A 786 8.34 5.37 5.86
C ILE A 786 9.49 5.15 4.87
N LEU A 787 9.76 6.12 3.99
CA LEU A 787 10.89 6.06 3.06
C LEU A 787 12.22 6.05 3.81
N LYS A 788 12.35 6.88 4.85
CA LYS A 788 13.52 6.89 5.74
C LYS A 788 13.77 5.50 6.32
N ASN A 789 12.76 4.87 6.91
CA ASN A 789 12.90 3.57 7.55
C ASN A 789 13.22 2.46 6.54
N TYR A 790 12.55 2.48 5.37
CA TYR A 790 12.83 1.53 4.29
C TYR A 790 14.28 1.63 3.81
N LEU A 791 14.78 2.83 3.54
CA LEU A 791 16.17 3.03 3.12
C LEU A 791 17.17 2.66 4.23
N SER A 792 16.84 2.98 5.48
CA SER A 792 17.67 2.66 6.66
C SER A 792 17.90 1.16 6.84
N SER A 793 16.96 0.32 6.38
CA SER A 793 17.09 -1.14 6.42
C SER A 793 18.03 -1.73 5.37
N LYS A 794 18.52 -0.93 4.40
CA LYS A 794 19.36 -1.42 3.30
C LYS A 794 20.86 -1.27 3.60
N ASN A 795 21.50 -2.40 3.88
CA ASN A 795 22.95 -2.45 4.08
C ASN A 795 23.73 -2.01 2.83
N ASN A 796 23.23 -2.28 1.62
CA ASN A 796 23.85 -1.89 0.35
C ASN A 796 23.34 -0.54 -0.20
N PHE A 797 22.87 0.36 0.67
CA PHE A 797 22.26 1.64 0.26
C PHE A 797 23.12 2.47 -0.70
N ILE A 798 24.44 2.50 -0.52
CA ILE A 798 25.33 3.32 -1.36
C ILE A 798 25.32 2.83 -2.82
N GLU A 799 25.38 1.52 -3.04
CA GLU A 799 25.29 0.93 -4.38
C GLU A 799 23.92 1.22 -5.00
N TYR A 800 22.85 1.03 -4.21
CA TYR A 800 21.47 1.29 -4.64
C TYR A 800 21.23 2.75 -5.04
N ILE A 801 21.67 3.73 -4.24
CA ILE A 801 21.36 5.15 -4.47
C ILE A 801 22.14 5.73 -5.67
N LYS A 802 23.28 5.12 -6.03
CA LYS A 802 24.07 5.49 -7.22
C LYS A 802 23.34 5.18 -8.54
N ASP A 803 22.41 4.22 -8.54
CA ASP A 803 21.57 3.97 -9.72
C ASP A 803 20.55 5.09 -9.96
N ALA A 804 20.16 5.82 -8.90
CA ALA A 804 19.27 6.97 -8.97
C ALA A 804 20.01 8.28 -9.27
N TYR A 805 21.16 8.52 -8.62
CA TYR A 805 21.91 9.78 -8.71
C TYR A 805 23.33 9.56 -9.24
N SER A 806 23.69 10.33 -10.28
CA SER A 806 24.97 10.15 -10.98
C SER A 806 26.13 10.90 -10.33
N THR A 807 25.85 11.88 -9.47
CA THR A 807 26.89 12.68 -8.79
C THR A 807 26.82 12.54 -7.27
N GLU A 808 27.99 12.54 -6.63
CA GLU A 808 28.11 12.51 -5.17
C GLU A 808 27.34 13.66 -4.50
N GLN A 809 27.38 14.87 -5.08
CA GLN A 809 26.66 16.03 -4.54
C GLN A 809 25.13 15.85 -4.55
N GLU A 810 24.56 15.11 -5.50
CA GLU A 810 23.13 14.80 -5.52
C GLU A 810 22.75 13.84 -4.39
N ILE A 811 23.59 12.82 -4.17
CA ILE A 811 23.42 11.86 -3.06
C ILE A 811 23.50 12.59 -1.72
N LEU A 812 24.48 13.48 -1.53
CA LEU A 812 24.61 14.27 -0.30
C LEU A 812 23.40 15.18 -0.05
N ASN A 813 22.89 15.86 -1.09
CA ASN A 813 21.67 16.67 -0.97
C ASN A 813 20.45 15.81 -0.60
N PHE A 814 20.33 14.61 -1.19
CA PHE A 814 19.26 13.66 -0.87
C PHE A 814 19.35 13.20 0.59
N LEU A 815 20.55 12.82 1.06
CA LEU A 815 20.81 12.41 2.42
C LEU A 815 20.44 13.49 3.44
N GLN A 816 20.73 14.76 3.15
CA GLN A 816 20.36 15.88 4.02
C GLN A 816 18.83 16.05 4.18
N LEU A 817 18.05 15.68 3.16
CA LEU A 817 16.59 15.80 3.17
C LEU A 817 15.91 14.63 3.90
N ILE A 818 16.41 13.40 3.71
CA ILE A 818 15.79 12.19 4.28
C ILE A 818 16.36 11.80 5.65
N LYS A 819 17.67 11.98 5.84
CA LYS A 819 18.41 11.62 7.06
C LYS A 819 18.15 10.16 7.51
N PRO A 820 18.46 9.15 6.67
CA PRO A 820 18.38 7.75 7.05
C PRO A 820 19.36 7.45 8.20
N VAL A 821 19.06 6.44 9.01
CA VAL A 821 19.92 6.02 10.14
C VAL A 821 20.15 4.52 9.99
N PHE A 822 21.35 4.14 9.56
CA PHE A 822 21.67 2.74 9.25
C PHE A 822 22.16 1.98 10.48
N GLU A 823 21.60 0.79 10.75
CA GLU A 823 22.15 -0.13 11.75
C GLU A 823 23.52 -0.67 11.29
N TYR A 824 23.65 -0.97 9.99
CA TYR A 824 24.88 -1.40 9.37
C TYR A 824 24.90 -0.96 7.90
N LEU A 825 26.08 -0.57 7.39
CA LEU A 825 26.24 -0.09 6.02
C LEU A 825 27.47 -0.70 5.38
N ASP A 826 27.27 -1.33 4.23
CA ASP A 826 28.31 -1.93 3.41
C ASP A 826 28.97 -0.92 2.48
N CYS A 827 30.28 -1.05 2.29
CA CYS A 827 31.05 -0.26 1.33
C CYS A 827 32.10 -1.16 0.66
N ASN A 828 31.68 -1.89 -0.38
CA ASN A 828 32.52 -2.89 -1.04
C ASN A 828 33.54 -2.29 -2.03
N ASN A 829 33.31 -1.05 -2.48
CA ASN A 829 34.08 -0.42 -3.53
C ASN A 829 34.87 0.79 -3.00
N GLN A 830 36.15 0.88 -3.36
CA GLN A 830 37.02 1.98 -2.91
C GLN A 830 36.53 3.37 -3.38
N ASN A 831 35.81 3.43 -4.49
CA ASN A 831 35.23 4.69 -5.00
C ASN A 831 34.00 5.16 -4.21
N ASP A 832 33.50 4.36 -3.27
CA ASP A 832 32.33 4.63 -2.43
C ASP A 832 32.67 5.14 -1.03
N VAL A 833 33.95 5.05 -0.65
CA VAL A 833 34.45 5.42 0.68
C VAL A 833 34.21 6.89 1.04
N SER A 834 34.21 7.78 0.04
CA SER A 834 33.90 9.20 0.23
C SER A 834 32.46 9.41 0.70
N ILE A 835 31.49 8.78 0.01
CA ILE A 835 30.06 8.85 0.36
C ILE A 835 29.81 8.19 1.71
N PHE A 836 30.41 7.01 1.95
CA PHE A 836 30.33 6.31 3.22
C PHE A 836 30.81 7.19 4.38
N ASN A 837 31.96 7.85 4.22
CA ASN A 837 32.51 8.74 5.23
C ASN A 837 31.66 9.99 5.45
N GLU A 838 31.03 10.54 4.42
CA GLU A 838 30.08 11.65 4.59
C GLU A 838 28.80 11.23 5.32
N ILE A 839 28.25 10.05 5.05
CA ILE A 839 27.12 9.49 5.83
C ILE A 839 27.52 9.39 7.31
N CYS A 840 28.71 8.85 7.59
CA CYS A 840 29.19 8.68 8.96
C CYS A 840 29.50 10.02 9.64
N ARG A 841 30.11 11.00 8.94
CA ARG A 841 30.36 12.36 9.46
C ARG A 841 29.07 13.08 9.90
N ASN A 842 27.96 12.81 9.22
CA ASN A 842 26.65 13.39 9.54
C ASN A 842 25.84 12.58 10.56
N GLU A 843 26.43 11.53 11.17
CA GLU A 843 25.80 10.67 12.20
C GLU A 843 24.53 9.96 11.70
N TYR A 844 24.50 9.59 10.42
CA TYR A 844 23.39 8.85 9.79
C TYR A 844 23.50 7.33 10.02
N PHE A 845 23.92 6.91 11.21
CA PHE A 845 24.11 5.52 11.57
C PHE A 845 23.80 5.28 13.05
N GLU A 846 23.48 4.04 13.42
CA GLU A 846 23.31 3.65 14.81
C GLU A 846 24.65 3.35 15.47
N PHE A 847 24.80 3.83 16.70
CA PHE A 847 26.06 3.77 17.44
C PHE A 847 26.30 2.38 18.04
N ASN A 848 26.54 1.38 17.20
CA ASN A 848 26.74 -0.02 17.62
C ASN A 848 28.11 -0.59 17.23
N GLU A 849 28.49 -1.70 17.86
CA GLU A 849 29.77 -2.39 17.64
C GLU A 849 30.07 -2.65 16.15
N LYS A 850 29.12 -3.23 15.43
CA LYS A 850 29.32 -3.65 14.03
C LYS A 850 29.61 -2.45 13.13
N MET A 851 28.87 -1.37 13.30
CA MET A 851 29.03 -0.17 12.47
C MET A 851 30.32 0.58 12.80
N ILE A 852 30.67 0.73 14.09
CA ILE A 852 31.95 1.35 14.49
C ILE A 852 33.14 0.56 13.94
N LEU A 853 33.12 -0.76 14.09
CA LEU A 853 34.18 -1.62 13.56
C LEU A 853 34.26 -1.53 12.03
N GLN A 854 33.12 -1.47 11.34
CA GLN A 854 33.05 -1.30 9.89
C GLN A 854 33.66 0.04 9.43
N ILE A 855 33.34 1.14 10.10
CA ILE A 855 33.93 2.46 9.80
C ILE A 855 35.45 2.43 9.94
N ILE A 856 35.96 1.80 11.00
CA ILE A 856 37.41 1.64 11.22
C ILE A 856 38.01 0.78 10.10
N CYS A 857 37.41 -0.37 9.77
CA CYS A 857 37.95 -1.28 8.75
C CYS A 857 38.01 -0.63 7.35
N ILE A 858 36.97 0.09 6.93
CA ILE A 858 36.92 0.74 5.60
C ILE A 858 37.97 1.86 5.46
N ASN A 859 38.29 2.56 6.54
CA ASN A 859 39.25 3.67 6.53
C ASN A 859 40.71 3.23 6.72
N ASN A 860 40.97 1.92 6.79
CA ASN A 860 42.31 1.35 6.98
C ASN A 860 42.74 0.44 5.82
N GLU A 861 44.04 0.15 5.77
CA GLU A 861 44.61 -0.76 4.78
C GLU A 861 44.10 -2.19 4.98
N VAL A 862 43.80 -2.88 3.87
CA VAL A 862 43.25 -4.25 3.88
C VAL A 862 44.06 -5.22 4.75
N GLN A 863 45.39 -5.07 4.79
CA GLN A 863 46.30 -5.92 5.56
C GLN A 863 46.13 -5.80 7.09
N LYS A 864 45.55 -4.70 7.58
CA LYS A 864 45.34 -4.42 9.00
C LYS A 864 43.95 -4.81 9.48
N ILE A 865 43.03 -5.16 8.58
CA ILE A 865 41.62 -5.42 8.94
C ILE A 865 41.52 -6.63 9.87
N ASP A 866 42.16 -7.76 9.52
CA ASP A 866 42.15 -8.96 10.36
C ASP A 866 42.79 -8.70 11.73
N GLU A 867 43.85 -7.87 11.77
CA GLU A 867 44.49 -7.46 13.02
C GLU A 867 43.51 -6.64 13.87
N ILE A 868 42.91 -5.58 13.31
CA ILE A 868 41.93 -4.70 13.95
C ILE A 868 40.76 -5.50 14.53
N GLN A 869 40.17 -6.41 13.75
CA GLN A 869 39.03 -7.21 14.20
C GLN A 869 39.39 -8.13 15.38
N ASN A 870 40.59 -8.71 15.38
CA ASN A 870 41.04 -9.58 16.47
C ASN A 870 41.34 -8.81 17.76
N ILE A 871 41.87 -7.59 17.66
CA ILE A 871 42.25 -6.79 18.84
C ILE A 871 41.09 -5.94 19.39
N PHE A 872 40.07 -5.61 18.59
CA PHE A 872 38.98 -4.70 18.97
C PHE A 872 38.29 -5.13 20.27
N ALA A 873 37.95 -6.41 20.43
CA ALA A 873 37.28 -6.92 21.62
C ALA A 873 38.11 -6.78 22.92
N SER A 874 39.44 -6.78 22.78
CA SER A 874 40.38 -6.64 23.91
C SER A 874 40.73 -5.18 24.22
N LYS A 875 40.72 -4.32 23.19
CA LYS A 875 41.09 -2.89 23.26
C LYS A 875 40.17 -1.96 22.46
N PRO A 876 38.85 -1.87 22.76
CA PRO A 876 37.92 -1.16 21.87
C PRO A 876 38.24 0.34 21.74
N TYR A 877 38.66 0.98 22.83
CA TYR A 877 38.98 2.42 22.81
C TYR A 877 40.36 2.69 22.23
N GLY A 878 41.35 1.82 22.46
CA GLY A 878 42.67 1.95 21.84
C GLY A 878 42.62 1.80 20.33
N VAL A 879 41.87 0.81 19.84
CA VAL A 879 41.65 0.64 18.39
C VAL A 879 40.96 1.84 17.79
N LEU A 880 40.00 2.44 18.49
CA LEU A 880 39.36 3.68 18.07
C LEU A 880 40.38 4.84 18.01
N GLN A 881 41.23 5.00 19.01
CA GLN A 881 42.22 6.08 19.03
C GLN A 881 43.31 5.92 17.95
N ASP A 882 43.70 4.68 17.65
CA ASP A 882 44.80 4.40 16.73
C ASP A 882 44.36 4.35 15.26
N PHE A 883 43.19 3.76 14.99
CA PHE A 883 42.76 3.42 13.63
C PHE A 883 41.51 4.16 13.15
N ALA A 884 40.69 4.75 14.02
CA ALA A 884 39.50 5.46 13.56
C ALA A 884 39.85 6.75 12.80
N PRO A 885 38.99 7.19 11.87
CA PRO A 885 39.12 8.52 11.27
C PRO A 885 38.81 9.63 12.31
N ASP A 886 39.38 10.83 12.11
CA ASP A 886 39.28 11.95 13.07
C ASP A 886 37.84 12.38 13.38
N TYR A 887 36.94 12.29 12.39
CA TYR A 887 35.53 12.62 12.59
C TYR A 887 34.88 11.65 13.59
N LEU A 888 35.18 10.36 13.52
CA LEU A 888 34.61 9.36 14.41
C LEU A 888 35.17 9.52 15.83
N LYS A 889 36.47 9.84 15.97
CA LYS A 889 37.06 10.17 17.28
C LYS A 889 36.32 11.33 17.93
N THR A 890 36.05 12.39 17.17
CA THR A 890 35.33 13.57 17.65
C THR A 890 33.89 13.24 18.07
N GLN A 891 33.17 12.43 17.28
CA GLN A 891 31.81 11.99 17.59
C GLN A 891 31.75 11.14 18.86
N VAL A 892 32.69 10.21 19.02
CA VAL A 892 32.81 9.39 20.23
C VAL A 892 33.16 10.24 21.45
N ASP A 893 34.09 11.19 21.33
CA ASP A 893 34.46 12.06 22.44
C ASP A 893 33.27 12.93 22.90
N GLN A 894 32.38 13.35 21.98
CA GLN A 894 31.16 14.10 22.31
C GLN A 894 30.07 13.25 22.99
N SER A 895 30.03 11.95 22.71
CA SER A 895 29.01 11.01 23.22
C SER A 895 29.63 9.78 23.88
N ILE A 896 30.65 10.00 24.72
CA ILE A 896 31.51 8.93 25.25
C ILE A 896 30.74 7.90 26.08
N SER A 897 29.71 8.33 26.82
CA SER A 897 28.87 7.43 27.63
C SER A 897 28.05 6.48 26.74
N HIS A 898 27.53 6.97 25.62
CA HIS A 898 26.77 6.13 24.68
C HIS A 898 27.68 5.12 23.96
N PHE A 899 28.87 5.55 23.53
CA PHE A 899 29.91 4.63 23.02
C PHE A 899 30.27 3.57 24.07
N PHE A 900 30.37 3.96 25.34
CA PHE A 900 30.71 3.03 26.40
C PHE A 900 29.65 1.93 26.56
N GLU A 901 28.37 2.29 26.56
CA GLU A 901 27.25 1.36 26.71
C GLU A 901 27.07 0.45 25.48
N GLU A 902 26.93 1.03 24.29
CA GLU A 902 26.51 0.30 23.09
C GLU A 902 27.67 -0.38 22.35
N VAL A 903 28.92 0.05 22.59
CA VAL A 903 30.11 -0.45 21.87
C VAL A 903 31.14 -1.03 22.82
N TYR A 904 31.57 -0.30 23.84
CA TYR A 904 32.68 -0.74 24.70
C TYR A 904 32.31 -1.94 25.59
N ILE A 905 31.11 -1.92 26.19
CA ILE A 905 30.61 -3.04 27.01
C ILE A 905 30.22 -4.23 26.13
N SER A 906 29.50 -3.99 25.03
CA SER A 906 29.01 -5.04 24.12
C SER A 906 30.14 -5.84 23.46
N SER A 907 31.21 -5.17 23.05
CA SER A 907 32.38 -5.79 22.41
C SER A 907 33.37 -6.44 23.39
N SER A 908 33.13 -6.34 24.71
CA SER A 908 34.15 -6.69 25.71
C SER A 908 34.45 -8.20 25.79
N GLY A 909 35.67 -8.58 25.38
CA GLY A 909 36.21 -9.93 25.51
C GLY A 909 37.65 -9.89 25.99
N ASN A 910 37.91 -10.26 27.26
CA ASN A 910 39.22 -10.18 27.91
C ASN A 910 39.89 -8.79 27.77
N LEU A 911 39.26 -7.77 28.35
CA LEU A 911 39.70 -6.37 28.25
C LEU A 911 41.08 -6.15 28.85
N SER A 912 42.01 -5.63 28.04
CA SER A 912 43.35 -5.24 28.45
C SER A 912 43.76 -3.99 27.69
N GLU A 913 43.12 -2.87 28.03
CA GLU A 913 43.33 -1.60 27.35
C GLU A 913 44.72 -1.03 27.63
N ASP A 914 45.24 -0.17 26.75
CA ASP A 914 46.52 0.48 27.01
C ASP A 914 46.41 1.47 28.18
N SER A 915 47.47 1.56 29.00
CA SER A 915 47.50 2.39 30.22
C SER A 915 47.04 3.82 29.96
N ASP A 916 47.55 4.45 28.91
CA ASP A 916 47.20 5.84 28.57
C ASP A 916 45.72 5.98 28.17
N ASN A 917 45.18 5.01 27.43
CA ASN A 917 43.80 5.01 26.97
C ASN A 917 42.82 4.75 28.12
N PHE A 918 43.16 3.84 29.04
CA PHE A 918 42.42 3.64 30.28
C PHE A 918 42.42 4.90 31.16
N ILE A 919 43.56 5.57 31.30
CA ILE A 919 43.67 6.84 32.05
C ILE A 919 42.81 7.92 31.39
N LYS A 920 42.82 8.04 30.05
CA LYS A 920 41.96 8.97 29.31
C LYS A 920 40.47 8.71 29.59
N LEU A 921 40.02 7.46 29.53
CA LEU A 921 38.61 7.10 29.80
C LEU A 921 38.20 7.42 31.24
N ILE A 922 38.99 7.04 32.24
CA ILE A 922 38.67 7.32 33.65
C ILE A 922 38.65 8.83 33.95
N ASN A 923 39.54 9.58 33.31
CA ASN A 923 39.61 11.03 33.48
C ASN A 923 38.61 11.82 32.66
N ASN A 924 37.92 11.20 31.70
CA ASN A 924 36.90 11.86 30.90
C ASN A 924 35.75 12.31 31.82
N GLU A 925 35.42 13.60 31.80
CA GLU A 925 34.41 14.14 32.72
C GLU A 925 32.99 13.74 32.35
N ASP A 926 32.74 13.48 31.07
CA ASP A 926 31.43 13.14 30.49
C ASP A 926 31.06 11.65 30.63
N LEU A 927 32.01 10.82 31.06
CA LEU A 927 31.77 9.42 31.39
C LEU A 927 31.25 9.28 32.83
N ASP A 928 30.11 8.62 32.99
CA ASP A 928 29.47 8.43 34.30
C ASP A 928 30.34 7.65 35.30
N ASN A 929 30.15 7.93 36.59
CA ASN A 929 30.91 7.29 37.66
C ASN A 929 30.66 5.77 37.72
N SER A 930 29.44 5.30 37.40
CA SER A 930 29.11 3.87 37.30
C SER A 930 29.90 3.16 36.21
N HIS A 931 30.05 3.79 35.03
CA HIS A 931 30.87 3.27 33.93
C HIS A 931 32.35 3.22 34.29
N LYS A 932 32.85 4.23 35.00
CA LYS A 932 34.23 4.24 35.51
C LYS A 932 34.49 3.11 36.50
N GLU A 933 33.55 2.87 37.43
CA GLU A 933 33.64 1.74 38.37
C GLU A 933 33.61 0.39 37.63
N TRP A 934 32.77 0.24 36.61
CA TRP A 934 32.73 -0.95 35.76
C TRP A 934 34.05 -1.16 35.02
N LEU A 935 34.64 -0.08 34.45
CA LEU A 935 35.92 -0.12 33.75
C LEU A 935 37.06 -0.61 34.66
N ILE A 936 37.12 -0.10 35.89
CA ILE A 936 38.13 -0.52 36.89
C ILE A 936 37.98 -2.00 37.25
N LYS A 937 36.74 -2.51 37.29
CA LYS A 937 36.45 -3.90 37.68
C LYS A 937 36.78 -4.91 36.59
N ASN A 938 36.50 -4.60 35.32
CA ASN A 938 36.51 -5.58 34.23
C ASN A 938 37.71 -5.47 33.27
N ASN A 939 38.59 -4.49 33.43
CA ASN A 939 39.78 -4.31 32.60
C ASN A 939 41.06 -4.74 33.33
N GLU A 940 41.97 -5.48 32.69
CA GLU A 940 43.19 -6.04 33.30
C GLU A 940 44.39 -5.07 33.38
N VAL A 941 44.29 -3.86 32.83
CA VAL A 941 45.38 -2.88 32.75
C VAL A 941 46.03 -2.49 34.09
N GLN A 942 47.34 -2.22 34.04
CA GLN A 942 48.10 -1.59 35.12
C GLN A 942 48.63 -0.21 34.72
N ILE A 943 48.26 0.83 35.47
CA ILE A 943 48.75 2.20 35.31
C ILE A 943 50.02 2.44 36.13
N ASP A 944 50.88 3.36 35.69
CA ASP A 944 52.17 3.62 36.36
C ASP A 944 52.02 4.34 37.70
N LEU A 945 51.22 5.42 37.74
CA LEU A 945 51.01 6.23 38.94
C LEU A 945 49.53 6.53 39.16
N ILE A 946 49.06 6.40 40.40
CA ILE A 946 47.66 6.68 40.75
C ILE A 946 47.29 8.16 40.58
N SER A 947 48.28 9.05 40.70
CA SER A 947 48.12 10.49 40.55
C SER A 947 47.75 10.91 39.11
N TYR A 948 47.91 10.01 38.13
CA TYR A 948 47.41 10.22 36.78
C TYR A 948 45.88 10.19 36.71
N ILE A 949 45.20 9.64 37.71
CA ILE A 949 43.74 9.70 37.83
C ILE A 949 43.35 10.99 38.57
N ARG A 950 42.65 11.89 37.87
CA ARG A 950 42.29 13.24 38.37
C ARG A 950 41.33 13.20 39.55
N LYS A 951 40.32 12.32 39.51
CA LYS A 951 39.29 12.20 40.56
C LYS A 951 39.71 11.16 41.60
N ALA A 952 40.16 11.62 42.76
CA ALA A 952 40.71 10.79 43.82
C ALA A 952 39.72 9.77 44.43
N GLN A 953 38.41 9.96 44.26
CA GLN A 953 37.39 8.97 44.69
C GLN A 953 37.61 7.57 44.08
N PHE A 954 38.22 7.48 42.89
CA PHE A 954 38.50 6.22 42.21
C PHE A 954 39.83 5.57 42.63
N TRP A 955 40.65 6.26 43.42
CA TRP A 955 41.95 5.74 43.85
C TRP A 955 41.81 4.49 44.73
N LYS A 956 40.85 4.49 45.65
CA LYS A 956 40.55 3.35 46.52
C LYS A 956 40.20 2.08 45.73
N PRO A 957 39.21 2.06 44.81
CA PRO A 957 38.90 0.86 44.03
C PRO A 957 40.02 0.43 43.07
N ILE A 958 40.80 1.38 42.53
CA ILE A 958 41.95 1.10 41.66
C ILE A 958 43.07 0.35 42.41
N LEU A 959 43.40 0.79 43.63
CA LEU A 959 44.39 0.10 44.48
C LEU A 959 43.86 -1.26 44.95
N ALA A 960 42.59 -1.33 45.37
CA ALA A 960 41.98 -2.58 45.82
C ALA A 960 41.91 -3.67 44.74
N LYS A 961 42.01 -3.29 43.45
CA LYS A 961 42.05 -4.21 42.30
C LYS A 961 43.44 -4.40 41.70
N ASN A 962 44.48 -3.92 42.38
CA ASN A 962 45.88 -4.01 41.96
C ASN A 962 46.12 -3.46 40.52
N LYS A 963 45.42 -2.37 40.16
CA LYS A 963 45.50 -1.73 38.83
C LYS A 963 46.59 -0.66 38.73
N VAL A 964 47.37 -0.44 39.77
CA VAL A 964 48.54 0.46 39.75
C VAL A 964 49.77 -0.41 39.87
N LYS A 965 50.81 -0.13 39.10
CA LYS A 965 52.11 -0.77 39.29
C LYS A 965 52.65 -0.47 40.68
N PRO A 966 53.34 -1.42 41.32
CA PRO A 966 53.88 -1.23 42.68
C PRO A 966 54.73 0.04 42.77
N SER A 967 54.25 1.03 43.52
CA SER A 967 54.88 2.35 43.63
C SER A 967 54.57 2.99 44.98
N TRP A 968 55.62 3.38 45.72
CA TRP A 968 55.48 4.13 46.97
C TRP A 968 54.86 5.51 46.73
N ASP A 969 55.19 6.19 45.63
CA ASP A 969 54.61 7.48 45.23
C ASP A 969 53.07 7.42 45.14
N SER A 970 52.54 6.30 44.62
CA SER A 970 51.10 6.10 44.50
C SER A 970 50.44 5.86 45.85
N LEU A 971 51.08 5.10 46.74
CA LEU A 971 50.58 4.86 48.09
C LEU A 971 50.60 6.13 48.95
N ILE A 972 51.67 6.93 48.87
CA ILE A 972 51.79 8.22 49.58
C ILE A 972 50.73 9.19 49.07
N SER A 973 50.51 9.25 47.74
CA SER A 973 49.46 10.09 47.15
C SER A 973 48.08 9.70 47.67
N TYR A 974 47.75 8.40 47.70
CA TYR A 974 46.48 7.91 48.24
C TYR A 974 46.35 8.17 49.73
N TYR A 975 47.40 7.95 50.52
CA TYR A 975 47.45 8.24 51.94
C TYR A 975 47.17 9.73 52.23
N GLN A 976 47.81 10.64 51.47
CA GLN A 976 47.55 12.07 51.58
C GLN A 976 46.08 12.42 51.30
N TYR A 977 45.47 11.78 50.30
CA TYR A 977 44.05 11.97 50.01
C TYR A 977 43.14 11.38 51.11
N ASN A 978 43.50 10.21 51.65
CA ASN A 978 42.77 9.52 52.69
C ASN A 978 43.03 10.11 54.09
N ALA A 979 43.07 11.44 54.17
CA ALA A 979 43.28 12.22 55.40
C ALA A 979 44.53 11.82 56.22
N CYS A 980 45.58 11.34 55.55
CA CYS A 980 46.78 10.77 56.19
C CYS A 980 46.41 9.63 57.16
N THR A 981 45.61 8.67 56.70
CA THR A 981 45.27 7.46 57.46
C THR A 981 45.57 6.19 56.67
N LEU A 982 46.20 5.23 57.34
CA LEU A 982 46.40 3.89 56.79
C LEU A 982 45.11 3.06 56.87
N ASP A 983 44.62 2.60 55.71
CA ASP A 983 43.45 1.72 55.62
C ASP A 983 43.85 0.30 55.18
N GLU A 984 42.87 -0.62 55.20
CA GLU A 984 43.07 -2.01 54.77
C GLU A 984 43.52 -2.12 53.30
N VAL A 985 43.17 -1.16 52.44
CA VAL A 985 43.55 -1.18 51.03
C VAL A 985 45.06 -1.00 50.87
N ILE A 986 45.66 -0.05 51.63
CA ILE A 986 47.11 0.13 51.65
C ILE A 986 47.79 -1.14 52.17
N PHE A 987 47.33 -1.71 53.28
CA PHE A 987 47.95 -2.91 53.85
C PHE A 987 47.88 -4.12 52.89
N ASN A 988 46.72 -4.35 52.28
CA ASN A 988 46.54 -5.45 51.32
C ASN A 988 47.40 -5.26 50.08
N TYR A 989 47.43 -4.05 49.52
CA TYR A 989 48.24 -3.74 48.34
C TYR A 989 49.74 -3.92 48.59
N ILE A 990 50.25 -3.46 49.74
CA ILE A 990 51.67 -3.65 50.10
C ILE A 990 51.95 -5.15 50.33
N ASN A 991 51.05 -5.89 50.98
CA ASN A 991 51.23 -7.32 51.21
C ASN A 991 51.31 -8.12 49.90
N GLU A 992 50.46 -7.81 48.91
CA GLU A 992 50.46 -8.47 47.60
C GLU A 992 51.68 -8.12 46.76
N ASN A 993 52.19 -6.88 46.87
CA ASN A 993 53.25 -6.35 46.00
C ASN A 993 54.60 -6.16 46.73
N ASN A 994 54.80 -6.80 47.89
CA ASN A 994 55.95 -6.54 48.77
C ASN A 994 57.32 -6.74 48.11
N VAL A 995 57.44 -7.68 47.16
CA VAL A 995 58.70 -8.00 46.47
C VAL A 995 59.16 -6.81 45.62
N LEU A 996 58.27 -6.24 44.81
CA LEU A 996 58.58 -5.14 43.90
C LEU A 996 58.71 -3.80 44.65
N LEU A 997 57.95 -3.61 45.73
CA LEU A 997 58.06 -2.42 46.57
C LEU A 997 59.38 -2.39 47.36
N LYS A 998 59.91 -3.55 47.74
CA LYS A 998 61.19 -3.67 48.46
C LYS A 998 62.37 -3.09 47.68
N GLU A 999 62.32 -3.17 46.35
CA GLU A 999 63.39 -2.67 45.46
C GLU A 999 63.37 -1.15 45.31
N GLN A 1000 62.36 -0.48 45.86
CA GLN A 1000 62.17 0.97 45.79
C GLN A 1000 62.36 1.60 47.18
N GLU A 1001 62.89 2.82 47.23
CA GLU A 1001 62.90 3.65 48.44
C GLU A 1001 61.54 4.33 48.62
N ILE A 1002 61.06 4.44 49.88
CA ILE A 1002 59.86 5.19 50.28
C ILE A 1002 60.19 6.69 50.18
N SER A 1003 60.27 7.19 48.96
CA SER A 1003 60.59 8.59 48.69
C SER A 1003 59.63 9.15 47.65
N ALA A 1004 59.13 10.36 47.89
CA ALA A 1004 58.37 11.10 46.90
C ALA A 1004 59.31 11.54 45.76
N SER A 1005 59.03 11.16 44.51
CA SER A 1005 59.81 11.60 43.36
C SER A 1005 59.97 13.14 43.30
N LYS A 1006 61.14 13.59 42.83
CA LYS A 1006 61.77 14.94 42.94
C LYS A 1006 60.95 16.17 42.46
N SER A 1007 59.64 16.08 42.20
CA SER A 1007 58.82 17.18 41.70
C SER A 1007 57.74 17.63 42.68
N LYS A 1008 58.13 18.41 43.69
CA LYS A 1008 57.46 19.64 44.20
C LYS A 1008 58.20 20.11 45.45
N LYS A 1009 58.50 21.41 45.51
CA LYS A 1009 59.14 22.05 46.66
C LYS A 1009 58.25 21.87 47.91
N ASN A 1010 58.84 21.29 48.96
CA ASN A 1010 58.35 21.15 50.35
C ASN A 1010 57.22 20.12 50.63
N ILE A 1011 57.51 18.81 50.56
CA ILE A 1011 56.70 17.76 51.22
C ILE A 1011 57.55 16.65 51.93
N PRO A 1012 58.59 16.94 52.74
CA PRO A 1012 59.20 15.90 53.59
C PRO A 1012 58.22 15.31 54.62
N ASP A 1013 57.38 16.16 55.24
CA ASP A 1013 56.57 15.81 56.42
C ASP A 1013 55.58 14.65 56.20
N ILE A 1014 54.94 14.56 55.02
CA ILE A 1014 53.92 13.52 54.78
C ILE A 1014 54.56 12.14 54.53
N THR A 1015 55.72 12.11 53.86
CA THR A 1015 56.46 10.86 53.62
C THR A 1015 56.99 10.33 54.94
N GLU A 1016 57.55 11.21 55.77
CA GLU A 1016 57.99 10.88 57.12
C GLU A 1016 56.83 10.36 57.98
N GLN A 1017 55.66 11.04 57.96
CA GLN A 1017 54.47 10.58 58.69
C GLN A 1017 53.97 9.21 58.20
N PHE A 1018 53.92 8.99 56.88
CA PHE A 1018 53.48 7.72 56.28
C PHE A 1018 54.38 6.56 56.69
N GLU A 1019 55.70 6.76 56.65
CA GLU A 1019 56.69 5.77 57.04
C GLU A 1019 56.63 5.49 58.56
N VAL A 1020 56.46 6.53 59.41
CA VAL A 1020 56.23 6.34 60.87
C VAL A 1020 54.98 5.50 61.13
N GLU A 1021 53.84 5.83 60.54
CA GLU A 1021 52.60 5.09 60.76
C GLU A 1021 52.68 3.63 60.26
N LEU A 1022 53.42 3.36 59.17
CA LEU A 1022 53.67 2.00 58.70
C LEU A 1022 54.56 1.22 59.67
N LEU A 1023 55.60 1.85 60.22
CA LEU A 1023 56.49 1.25 61.21
C LEU A 1023 55.78 1.03 62.56
N GLU A 1024 54.84 1.89 62.94
CA GLU A 1024 54.03 1.75 64.15
C GLU A 1024 52.84 0.78 64.00
N SER A 1025 52.57 0.30 62.78
CA SER A 1025 51.43 -0.58 62.49
C SER A 1025 51.73 -2.07 62.67
N ASP A 1026 50.85 -2.77 63.40
CA ASP A 1026 50.91 -4.22 63.53
C ASP A 1026 50.18 -5.01 62.42
N SER A 1027 49.55 -4.34 61.44
CA SER A 1027 48.71 -4.98 60.42
C SER A 1027 49.50 -5.66 59.27
N LEU A 1028 50.78 -5.34 59.10
CA LEU A 1028 51.63 -5.94 58.06
C LEU A 1028 52.17 -7.32 58.48
N SER A 1029 52.27 -8.25 57.52
CA SER A 1029 52.95 -9.54 57.75
C SER A 1029 54.45 -9.34 58.04
N GLU A 1030 55.10 -10.28 58.73
CA GLU A 1030 56.54 -10.14 59.07
C GLU A 1030 57.44 -9.98 57.84
N THR A 1031 57.11 -10.66 56.74
CA THR A 1031 57.86 -10.55 55.47
C THR A 1031 57.68 -9.17 54.83
N THR A 1032 56.45 -8.66 54.82
CA THR A 1032 56.15 -7.33 54.27
C THR A 1032 56.72 -6.22 55.16
N TYR A 1033 56.66 -6.37 56.48
CA TYR A 1033 57.20 -5.42 57.44
C TYR A 1033 58.72 -5.26 57.28
N LYS A 1034 59.45 -6.36 57.03
CA LYS A 1034 60.87 -6.29 56.66
C LYS A 1034 61.11 -5.58 55.32
N ALA A 1035 60.22 -5.76 54.34
CA ALA A 1035 60.32 -5.05 53.06
C ALA A 1035 60.17 -3.53 53.25
N VAL A 1036 59.19 -3.08 54.05
CA VAL A 1036 59.02 -1.68 54.44
C VAL A 1036 60.27 -1.14 55.13
N ILE A 1037 60.83 -1.89 56.09
CA ILE A 1037 62.07 -1.49 56.78
C ILE A 1037 63.24 -1.33 55.81
N SER A 1038 63.40 -2.23 54.82
CA SER A 1038 64.48 -2.08 53.83
C SER A 1038 64.28 -0.93 52.86
N SER A 1039 63.03 -0.53 52.61
CA SER A 1039 62.68 0.58 51.71
C SER A 1039 62.66 1.95 52.42
N ARG A 1040 62.83 1.98 53.74
CA ARG A 1040 62.74 3.18 54.58
C ARG A 1040 63.71 4.28 54.16
N MET A 1041 63.28 5.55 54.25
CA MET A 1041 64.12 6.70 53.91
C MET A 1041 64.76 7.32 55.16
N PHE A 1042 64.11 7.24 56.32
CA PHE A 1042 64.52 7.96 57.52
C PHE A 1042 64.93 7.02 58.66
N ASN A 1043 65.73 7.55 59.60
CA ASN A 1043 65.97 6.94 60.90
C ASN A 1043 65.19 7.74 61.93
N TYR A 1044 64.58 7.06 62.91
CA TYR A 1044 63.60 7.68 63.80
C TYR A 1044 64.08 7.75 65.25
N ASP A 1045 64.08 8.97 65.79
CA ASP A 1045 64.46 9.26 67.17
C ASP A 1045 63.41 8.83 68.20
N SER A 1046 62.14 8.72 67.77
CA SER A 1046 61.09 8.13 68.59
C SER A 1046 59.97 7.49 67.77
N LEU A 1047 59.66 6.23 68.05
CA LEU A 1047 58.47 5.52 67.57
C LEU A 1047 57.60 5.06 68.75
N ASN A 1048 56.29 4.98 68.54
CA ASN A 1048 55.33 4.43 69.48
C ASN A 1048 55.26 2.89 69.35
N LEU A 1049 55.87 2.20 70.32
CA LEU A 1049 56.06 0.75 70.27
C LEU A 1049 54.98 -0.04 71.03
N LEU A 1050 54.04 0.63 71.70
CA LEU A 1050 53.13 0.01 72.67
C LEU A 1050 52.17 -1.02 72.04
N ASN A 1051 51.80 -0.82 70.78
CA ASN A 1051 50.81 -1.63 70.07
C ASN A 1051 51.45 -2.65 69.11
N LEU A 1052 52.78 -2.74 69.04
CA LEU A 1052 53.49 -3.65 68.13
C LEU A 1052 53.66 -5.04 68.74
N SER A 1053 53.60 -6.07 67.90
CA SER A 1053 53.93 -7.43 68.27
C SER A 1053 55.40 -7.58 68.68
N LYS A 1054 55.68 -8.54 69.57
CA LYS A 1054 57.03 -8.80 70.10
C LYS A 1054 58.06 -9.08 69.00
N SER A 1055 57.66 -9.75 67.93
CA SER A 1055 58.56 -10.04 66.80
C SER A 1055 58.95 -8.78 66.05
N LYS A 1056 58.03 -7.85 65.79
CA LYS A 1056 58.33 -6.57 65.12
C LYS A 1056 59.22 -5.64 65.92
N ILE A 1057 58.98 -5.54 67.23
CA ILE A 1057 59.87 -4.76 68.14
C ILE A 1057 61.30 -5.32 68.07
N SER A 1058 61.45 -6.64 68.05
CA SER A 1058 62.76 -7.29 67.91
C SER A 1058 63.40 -7.00 66.54
N ILE A 1059 62.62 -6.98 65.46
CA ILE A 1059 63.10 -6.62 64.11
C ILE A 1059 63.58 -5.16 64.06
N LEU A 1060 62.84 -4.22 64.65
CA LEU A 1060 63.23 -2.79 64.70
C LEU A 1060 64.56 -2.56 65.43
N ILE A 1061 64.82 -3.31 66.51
CA ILE A 1061 66.06 -3.25 67.28
C ILE A 1061 67.22 -3.88 66.48
N ASN A 1062 67.01 -5.07 65.92
CA ASN A 1062 68.06 -5.81 65.20
C ASN A 1062 68.49 -5.12 63.90
N GLU A 1063 67.56 -4.53 63.16
CA GLU A 1063 67.82 -3.80 61.90
C GLU A 1063 68.28 -2.35 62.12
N LYS A 1064 68.56 -1.98 63.38
CA LYS A 1064 69.03 -0.65 63.82
C LYS A 1064 68.13 0.51 63.37
N VAL A 1065 66.81 0.28 63.35
CA VAL A 1065 65.83 1.32 62.99
C VAL A 1065 65.64 2.30 64.14
N LEU A 1066 65.65 1.80 65.38
CA LEU A 1066 65.53 2.61 66.60
C LEU A 1066 66.89 3.14 67.03
N SER A 1067 67.02 4.47 67.08
CA SER A 1067 68.21 5.13 67.65
C SER A 1067 68.20 5.05 69.18
N LEU A 1068 69.40 5.04 69.78
CA LEU A 1068 69.57 4.99 71.23
C LEU A 1068 69.30 6.38 71.85
N THR A 1069 68.03 6.70 72.07
CA THR A 1069 67.55 7.95 72.69
C THR A 1069 66.89 7.67 74.03
N SER A 1070 66.89 8.65 74.94
CA SER A 1070 66.19 8.54 76.23
C SER A 1070 64.72 8.17 76.07
N LYS A 1071 64.05 8.71 75.05
CA LYS A 1071 62.64 8.47 74.75
C LYS A 1071 62.38 7.04 74.24
N ASN A 1072 63.23 6.50 73.36
CA ASN A 1072 63.12 5.09 72.92
C ASN A 1072 63.41 4.13 74.07
N VAL A 1073 64.39 4.44 74.93
CA VAL A 1073 64.69 3.65 76.12
C VAL A 1073 63.51 3.64 77.09
N GLU A 1074 62.87 4.78 77.36
CA GLU A 1074 61.66 4.85 78.19
C GLU A 1074 60.48 4.07 77.58
N ASN A 1075 60.28 4.17 76.27
CA ASN A 1075 59.23 3.43 75.57
C ASN A 1075 59.46 1.92 75.64
N LEU A 1076 60.70 1.45 75.45
CA LEU A 1076 61.06 0.04 75.60
C LEU A 1076 60.96 -0.42 77.07
N ARG A 1077 61.31 0.44 78.03
CA ARG A 1077 61.20 0.17 79.47
C ARG A 1077 59.75 -0.10 79.90
N LYS A 1078 58.78 0.61 79.33
CA LYS A 1078 57.34 0.34 79.54
C LYS A 1078 56.91 -1.05 79.06
N ILE A 1079 57.65 -1.66 78.13
CA ILE A 1079 57.32 -2.96 77.52
C ILE A 1079 58.11 -4.09 78.18
N SER A 1080 59.44 -4.00 78.19
CA SER A 1080 60.33 -4.98 78.83
C SER A 1080 61.75 -4.43 79.03
N THR A 1081 62.32 -4.65 80.22
CA THR A 1081 63.73 -4.37 80.53
C THR A 1081 64.71 -5.19 79.69
N ASN A 1082 64.29 -6.33 79.11
CA ASN A 1082 65.11 -7.09 78.18
C ASN A 1082 65.33 -6.33 76.86
N TYR A 1083 64.32 -5.61 76.35
CA TYR A 1083 64.51 -4.80 75.15
C TYR A 1083 65.38 -3.57 75.40
N VAL A 1084 65.35 -3.02 76.62
CA VAL A 1084 66.30 -2.00 77.05
C VAL A 1084 67.72 -2.55 77.04
N ARG A 1085 67.96 -3.77 77.54
CA ARG A 1085 69.25 -4.44 77.36
C ARG A 1085 69.61 -4.57 75.87
N ASP A 1086 68.70 -5.07 75.05
CA ASP A 1086 68.97 -5.40 73.64
C ASP A 1086 69.32 -4.17 72.80
N ILE A 1087 68.61 -3.04 72.97
CA ILE A 1087 68.95 -1.79 72.27
C ILE A 1087 70.31 -1.25 72.69
N PHE A 1088 70.69 -1.38 73.96
CA PHE A 1088 72.00 -0.97 74.44
C PHE A 1088 73.09 -1.88 73.90
N VAL A 1089 72.90 -3.19 73.92
CA VAL A 1089 73.89 -4.14 73.39
C VAL A 1089 74.15 -3.91 71.90
N GLN A 1090 73.12 -3.61 71.11
CA GLN A 1090 73.26 -3.36 69.67
C GLN A 1090 73.91 -1.99 69.32
N ASN A 1091 73.83 -1.01 70.24
CA ASN A 1091 74.26 0.37 69.98
C ASN A 1091 75.43 0.87 70.86
N LEU A 1092 75.87 0.11 71.86
CA LEU A 1092 76.99 0.49 72.74
C LEU A 1092 78.30 0.55 71.95
N SER A 1093 78.99 1.69 72.01
CA SER A 1093 80.34 1.82 71.49
C SER A 1093 81.35 1.06 72.36
N THR A 1094 82.58 0.88 71.87
CA THR A 1094 83.67 0.26 72.62
C THR A 1094 83.96 0.98 73.93
N ASP A 1095 83.74 2.30 73.95
CA ASP A 1095 84.09 3.18 75.07
C ASP A 1095 82.87 3.48 75.97
N CYS A 1096 81.70 2.93 75.63
CA CYS A 1096 80.44 3.06 76.38
C CYS A 1096 80.05 4.52 76.68
N THR A 1097 80.34 5.44 75.74
CA THR A 1097 80.06 6.87 75.89
C THR A 1097 78.57 7.19 75.94
N GLU A 1098 77.73 6.29 75.43
CA GLU A 1098 76.28 6.43 75.37
C GLU A 1098 75.60 6.30 76.75
N LEU A 1099 76.29 5.70 77.73
CA LEU A 1099 75.85 5.65 79.12
C LEU A 1099 76.16 6.98 79.81
N ASN A 1100 75.56 8.08 79.38
CA ASN A 1100 75.74 9.41 79.95
C ASN A 1100 74.61 9.78 80.93
N ASP A 1101 74.68 10.95 81.55
CA ASP A 1101 73.66 11.39 82.53
C ASP A 1101 72.27 11.60 81.90
N GLU A 1102 72.17 11.68 80.56
CA GLU A 1102 70.90 11.83 79.85
C GLU A 1102 70.18 10.49 79.64
N ILE A 1103 70.90 9.36 79.59
CA ILE A 1103 70.33 8.02 79.43
C ILE A 1103 70.80 7.12 80.59
N LEU A 1104 70.22 7.35 81.77
CA LEU A 1104 70.46 6.56 82.97
C LEU A 1104 69.64 5.26 82.97
N LEU A 1105 70.35 4.14 83.06
CA LEU A 1105 69.75 2.83 83.34
C LEU A 1105 69.40 2.68 84.82
N GLU A 1106 68.34 1.96 85.11
CA GLU A 1106 67.99 1.58 86.48
C GLU A 1106 68.89 0.43 86.96
N LYS A 1107 68.99 0.25 88.28
CA LYS A 1107 69.81 -0.82 88.88
C LYS A 1107 69.59 -2.20 88.25
N PRO A 1108 68.35 -2.70 88.05
CA PRO A 1108 68.12 -4.01 87.43
C PRO A 1108 68.61 -4.06 85.97
N GLU A 1109 68.55 -2.94 85.25
CA GLU A 1109 68.98 -2.83 83.86
C GLU A 1109 70.52 -2.87 83.77
N TYR A 1110 71.24 -2.17 84.67
CA TYR A 1110 72.69 -2.30 84.79
C TYR A 1110 73.12 -3.72 85.18
N GLU A 1111 72.39 -4.39 86.08
CA GLU A 1111 72.67 -5.77 86.45
C GLU A 1111 72.47 -6.74 85.26
N LEU A 1112 71.40 -6.58 84.48
CA LEU A 1112 71.15 -7.35 83.25
C LEU A 1112 72.21 -7.08 82.17
N LEU A 1113 72.65 -5.83 82.04
CA LEU A 1113 73.69 -5.43 81.09
C LEU A 1113 75.03 -6.09 81.46
N LEU A 1114 75.45 -6.03 82.73
CA LEU A 1114 76.69 -6.68 83.21
C LEU A 1114 76.66 -8.21 83.08
N GLN A 1115 75.48 -8.82 83.16
CA GLN A 1115 75.26 -10.25 82.94
C GLN A 1115 75.24 -10.66 81.45
N SER A 1116 75.01 -9.73 80.52
CA SER A 1116 74.89 -10.04 79.09
C SER A 1116 76.17 -10.67 78.52
N PRO A 1117 76.10 -11.81 77.82
CA PRO A 1117 77.27 -12.42 77.18
C PRO A 1117 77.76 -11.64 75.96
N GLU A 1118 76.93 -10.76 75.40
CA GLU A 1118 77.22 -10.02 74.16
C GLU A 1118 78.16 -8.82 74.38
N LEU A 1119 78.33 -8.37 75.64
CA LEU A 1119 79.28 -7.32 75.98
C LEU A 1119 80.68 -7.87 76.24
N THR A 1120 81.68 -7.17 75.70
CA THR A 1120 83.10 -7.51 75.91
C THR A 1120 83.52 -7.27 77.36
N ALA A 1121 84.55 -8.00 77.81
CA ALA A 1121 85.09 -7.84 79.17
C ALA A 1121 85.56 -6.40 79.46
N ALA A 1122 86.07 -5.70 78.44
CA ALA A 1122 86.50 -4.30 78.53
C ALA A 1122 85.32 -3.34 78.73
N GLN A 1123 84.24 -3.49 77.96
CA GLN A 1123 83.03 -2.68 78.13
C GLN A 1123 82.42 -2.87 79.52
N LYS A 1124 82.34 -4.12 80.00
CA LYS A 1124 81.86 -4.40 81.36
C LYS A 1124 82.72 -3.75 82.44
N LEU A 1125 84.04 -3.72 82.24
CA LEU A 1125 84.96 -3.06 83.18
C LEU A 1125 84.72 -1.55 83.22
N ILE A 1126 84.56 -0.90 82.07
CA ILE A 1126 84.25 0.54 81.98
C ILE A 1126 82.96 0.87 82.73
N ILE A 1127 81.91 0.06 82.53
CA ILE A 1127 80.62 0.23 83.20
C ILE A 1127 80.78 0.10 84.73
N VAL A 1128 81.48 -0.93 85.19
CA VAL A 1128 81.72 -1.14 86.63
C VAL A 1128 82.54 0.00 87.25
N GLU A 1129 83.60 0.46 86.57
CA GLU A 1129 84.44 1.56 87.06
C GLU A 1129 83.66 2.87 87.14
N LYS A 1130 82.72 3.11 86.22
CA LYS A 1130 81.85 4.29 86.23
C LYS A 1130 80.82 4.26 87.36
N LEU A 1131 80.27 3.09 87.67
CA LEU A 1131 79.26 2.92 88.74
C LEU A 1131 79.84 3.02 90.16
N GLY A 1132 81.13 2.68 90.32
CA GLY A 1132 81.89 2.88 91.55
C GLY A 1132 81.41 2.07 92.78
N ILE A 1133 81.93 2.45 93.95
CA ILE A 1133 81.74 1.71 95.21
C ILE A 1133 80.28 1.69 95.69
N ASN A 1134 79.50 2.73 95.42
CA ASN A 1134 78.09 2.81 95.85
C ASN A 1134 77.24 1.71 95.18
N PHE A 1135 77.38 1.54 93.86
CA PHE A 1135 76.72 0.45 93.16
C PHE A 1135 77.24 -0.91 93.63
N TYR A 1136 78.55 -1.04 93.84
CA TYR A 1136 79.13 -2.29 94.38
C TYR A 1136 78.51 -2.65 95.73
N HIS A 1137 78.34 -1.70 96.65
CA HIS A 1137 77.72 -1.93 97.96
C HIS A 1137 76.30 -2.47 97.85
N GLU A 1138 75.48 -1.93 96.94
CA GLU A 1138 74.07 -2.28 96.83
C GLU A 1138 73.78 -3.43 95.86
N SER A 1139 74.71 -3.76 94.97
CA SER A 1139 74.51 -4.73 93.90
C SER A 1139 74.44 -6.17 94.43
N ASN A 1140 73.55 -6.97 93.83
CA ASN A 1140 73.47 -8.41 94.11
C ASN A 1140 74.53 -9.21 93.35
N VAL A 1141 75.27 -8.58 92.43
CA VAL A 1141 76.26 -9.23 91.55
C VAL A 1141 77.71 -8.89 91.92
N GLN A 1142 78.00 -8.59 93.19
CA GLN A 1142 79.36 -8.29 93.69
C GLN A 1142 80.41 -9.32 93.26
N HIS A 1143 80.05 -10.61 93.23
CA HIS A 1143 80.93 -11.67 92.76
C HIS A 1143 81.25 -11.55 91.26
N ILE A 1144 80.28 -11.18 90.43
CA ILE A 1144 80.48 -10.94 88.99
C ILE A 1144 81.35 -9.69 88.82
N ILE A 1145 81.13 -8.64 89.61
CA ILE A 1145 81.97 -7.44 89.57
C ILE A 1145 83.43 -7.77 89.93
N ASN A 1146 83.67 -8.56 90.98
CA ASN A 1146 85.02 -9.01 91.34
C ASN A 1146 85.65 -9.85 90.22
N GLN A 1147 84.86 -10.70 89.55
CA GLN A 1147 85.31 -11.46 88.39
C GLN A 1147 85.61 -10.56 87.19
N ILE A 1148 84.87 -9.47 86.96
CA ILE A 1148 85.14 -8.51 85.90
C ILE A 1148 86.52 -7.86 86.10
N PHE A 1149 86.85 -7.40 87.30
CA PHE A 1149 88.20 -6.87 87.61
C PHE A 1149 89.28 -7.92 87.34
N LYS A 1150 89.07 -9.15 87.84
CA LYS A 1150 90.04 -10.24 87.69
C LYS A 1150 90.23 -10.68 86.23
N ASN A 1151 89.16 -10.82 85.47
CA ASN A 1151 89.20 -11.24 84.06
C ASN A 1151 89.87 -10.19 83.17
N ASN A 1152 89.83 -8.91 83.57
CA ASN A 1152 90.55 -7.84 82.89
C ASN A 1152 91.97 -7.61 83.45
N GLY A 1153 92.47 -8.47 84.33
CA GLY A 1153 93.82 -8.38 84.89
C GLY A 1153 94.06 -7.15 85.77
N LYS A 1154 93.00 -6.51 86.29
CA LYS A 1154 93.11 -5.38 87.22
C LYS A 1154 92.93 -5.85 88.67
N TYR A 1155 93.63 -5.19 89.58
CA TYR A 1155 93.46 -5.39 91.02
C TYR A 1155 92.11 -4.88 91.50
N ILE A 1156 91.56 -5.56 92.49
CA ILE A 1156 90.31 -5.14 93.10
C ILE A 1156 90.62 -3.96 94.04
N PRO A 1157 89.95 -2.80 93.92
CA PRO A 1157 90.17 -1.67 94.82
C PRO A 1157 90.02 -2.08 96.29
N ILE A 1158 90.89 -1.58 97.17
CA ILE A 1158 90.89 -1.95 98.60
C ILE A 1158 89.54 -1.66 99.27
N GLU A 1159 88.83 -0.62 98.84
CA GLU A 1159 87.48 -0.30 99.33
C GLU A 1159 86.45 -1.38 98.98
N HIS A 1160 86.55 -1.96 97.78
CA HIS A 1160 85.70 -3.09 97.36
C HIS A 1160 86.05 -4.34 98.17
N ILE A 1161 87.34 -4.61 98.40
CA ILE A 1161 87.81 -5.72 99.23
C ILE A 1161 87.31 -5.55 100.68
N ASN A 1162 87.45 -4.36 101.27
CA ASN A 1162 86.97 -4.04 102.61
C ASN A 1162 85.45 -4.21 102.72
N SER A 1163 84.68 -3.69 101.75
CA SER A 1163 83.23 -3.89 101.68
C SER A 1163 82.87 -5.37 101.60
N PHE A 1164 83.59 -6.11 100.75
CA PHE A 1164 83.37 -7.53 100.57
C PHE A 1164 83.68 -8.32 101.85
N PHE A 1165 84.76 -7.98 102.55
CA PHE A 1165 85.12 -8.57 103.84
C PHE A 1165 84.10 -8.25 104.92
N ALA A 1166 83.63 -7.01 105.01
CA ALA A 1166 82.61 -6.61 105.98
C ALA A 1166 81.29 -7.38 105.83
N LYS A 1167 80.85 -7.64 104.58
CA LYS A 1167 79.59 -8.39 104.32
C LYS A 1167 79.75 -9.90 104.35
N THR A 1168 80.89 -10.45 103.91
CA THR A 1168 81.06 -11.90 103.73
C THR A 1168 81.43 -12.57 105.05
N VAL A 1169 80.62 -13.49 105.59
CA VAL A 1169 80.87 -14.08 106.94
C VAL A 1169 81.96 -15.18 106.95
N SER A 1170 82.27 -15.77 105.80
CA SER A 1170 83.22 -16.90 105.72
C SER A 1170 84.68 -16.46 105.71
N THR A 1171 85.42 -16.84 106.76
CA THR A 1171 86.85 -16.61 106.91
C THR A 1171 87.64 -17.26 105.78
N GLN A 1172 87.22 -18.44 105.28
CA GLN A 1172 87.90 -19.11 104.17
C GLN A 1172 87.72 -18.39 102.83
N THR A 1173 86.54 -17.79 102.56
CA THR A 1173 86.30 -17.01 101.34
C THR A 1173 87.07 -15.70 101.38
N ARG A 1174 87.14 -15.05 102.55
CA ARG A 1174 87.99 -13.88 102.79
C ARG A 1174 89.47 -14.20 102.56
N ILE A 1175 89.96 -15.32 103.11
CA ILE A 1175 91.36 -15.77 102.91
C ILE A 1175 91.65 -16.07 101.43
N LYS A 1176 90.74 -16.72 100.70
CA LYS A 1176 90.91 -16.98 99.27
C LYS A 1176 90.95 -15.71 98.41
N LEU A 1177 90.22 -14.67 98.80
CA LEU A 1177 90.33 -13.35 98.16
C LEU A 1177 91.61 -12.61 98.60
N LEU A 1178 92.03 -12.76 99.87
CA LEU A 1178 93.21 -12.09 100.43
C LEU A 1178 94.51 -12.57 99.80
N ILE A 1179 94.75 -13.88 99.77
CA ILE A 1179 96.02 -14.51 99.35
C ILE A 1179 96.60 -13.91 98.05
N PRO A 1180 95.85 -13.83 96.93
CA PRO A 1180 96.38 -13.27 95.69
C PRO A 1180 96.60 -11.75 95.75
N GLU A 1181 95.91 -11.04 96.64
CA GLU A 1181 96.05 -9.58 96.79
C GLU A 1181 97.12 -9.18 97.80
N VAL A 1182 97.64 -10.11 98.63
CA VAL A 1182 98.65 -9.81 99.67
C VAL A 1182 99.87 -9.09 99.10
N SER A 1183 100.35 -9.45 97.91
CA SER A 1183 101.52 -8.79 97.29
C SER A 1183 101.27 -7.33 96.91
N ASN A 1184 100.00 -6.94 96.75
CA ASN A 1184 99.59 -5.63 96.25
C ASN A 1184 99.11 -4.70 97.37
N LEU A 1185 99.09 -5.19 98.61
CA LEU A 1185 98.65 -4.46 99.78
C LEU A 1185 99.86 -4.08 100.64
N ASP A 1186 99.82 -2.86 101.18
CA ASP A 1186 100.81 -2.44 102.17
C ASP A 1186 100.59 -3.17 103.51
N HIS A 1187 101.62 -3.17 104.36
CA HIS A 1187 101.55 -3.86 105.65
C HIS A 1187 100.40 -3.35 106.52
N SER A 1188 100.01 -2.07 106.40
CA SER A 1188 98.87 -1.49 107.12
C SER A 1188 97.53 -2.10 106.67
N ASN A 1189 97.26 -2.17 105.37
CA ASN A 1189 96.03 -2.76 104.85
C ASN A 1189 95.98 -4.26 105.12
N ILE A 1190 97.10 -4.97 104.99
CA ILE A 1190 97.19 -6.39 105.33
C ILE A 1190 96.85 -6.60 106.81
N SER A 1191 97.42 -5.77 107.71
CA SER A 1191 97.12 -5.84 109.13
C SER A 1191 95.63 -5.58 109.41
N THR A 1192 95.03 -4.64 108.68
CA THR A 1192 93.61 -4.32 108.80
C THR A 1192 92.74 -5.51 108.38
N LEU A 1193 93.06 -6.13 107.24
CA LEU A 1193 92.34 -7.30 106.74
C LEU A 1193 92.56 -8.54 107.61
N LEU A 1194 93.78 -8.76 108.12
CA LEU A 1194 94.08 -9.84 109.08
C LEU A 1194 93.36 -9.63 110.42
N ASN A 1195 93.21 -8.39 110.88
CA ASN A 1195 92.41 -8.06 112.08
C ASN A 1195 90.91 -8.31 111.89
N MET A 1196 90.41 -8.31 110.65
CA MET A 1196 89.04 -8.68 110.31
C MET A 1196 88.84 -10.20 110.17
N LEU A 1197 89.89 -11.01 110.35
CA LEU A 1197 89.80 -12.47 110.43
C LEU A 1197 89.71 -12.94 111.89
N ASP A 1198 89.28 -14.19 112.09
CA ASP A 1198 89.20 -14.81 113.42
C ASP A 1198 90.56 -15.34 113.91
N GLU A 1199 90.70 -15.62 115.21
CA GLU A 1199 91.86 -16.35 115.75
C GLU A 1199 91.95 -17.76 115.13
N PRO A 1200 93.15 -18.27 114.77
CA PRO A 1200 94.47 -17.75 115.12
C PRO A 1200 95.08 -16.75 114.10
N TYR A 1201 94.37 -16.35 113.03
CA TYR A 1201 94.91 -15.44 112.00
C TYR A 1201 95.03 -14.00 112.49
N ARG A 1202 94.07 -13.57 113.30
CA ARG A 1202 94.13 -12.25 113.93
C ARG A 1202 95.39 -12.06 114.77
N SER A 1203 95.81 -13.09 115.51
CA SER A 1203 97.04 -12.99 116.32
C SER A 1203 98.31 -12.67 115.52
N ILE A 1204 98.34 -12.91 114.19
CA ILE A 1204 99.47 -12.61 113.31
C ILE A 1204 99.82 -11.11 113.31
N THR A 1205 98.88 -10.22 113.63
CA THR A 1205 99.18 -8.77 113.68
C THR A 1205 100.00 -8.36 114.91
N ASN A 1206 100.14 -9.21 115.93
CA ASN A 1206 100.93 -8.92 117.12
C ASN A 1206 102.41 -9.29 116.92
N ALA A 1207 103.37 -8.53 117.46
CA ALA A 1207 104.79 -8.89 117.39
C ALA A 1207 105.14 -10.07 118.31
N GLY A 1208 105.64 -11.18 117.75
CA GLY A 1208 106.00 -12.36 118.54
C GLY A 1208 106.14 -13.65 117.75
N ASN A 1209 106.37 -14.76 118.46
CA ASN A 1209 106.36 -16.10 117.87
C ASN A 1209 104.92 -16.63 117.86
N HIS A 1210 104.39 -16.83 116.67
CA HIS A 1210 103.05 -17.36 116.42
C HIS A 1210 103.10 -18.78 115.92
N SER A 1211 101.96 -19.45 116.01
CA SER A 1211 101.84 -20.79 115.45
C SER A 1211 100.47 -21.10 114.89
N LEU A 1212 100.44 -21.58 113.66
CA LEU A 1212 99.25 -22.07 112.98
C LEU A 1212 99.32 -23.57 112.78
N SER A 1213 98.17 -24.24 112.78
CA SER A 1213 98.06 -25.60 112.25
C SER A 1213 98.34 -25.58 110.75
N HIS A 1214 99.03 -26.62 110.28
CA HIS A 1214 99.36 -26.74 108.86
C HIS A 1214 98.11 -27.01 108.01
N SER A 1215 97.85 -26.14 107.02
CA SER A 1215 96.93 -26.37 105.89
C SER A 1215 97.52 -25.68 104.66
N ASP A 1216 97.11 -26.08 103.45
CA ASP A 1216 97.64 -25.49 102.21
C ASP A 1216 97.31 -24.00 102.11
N GLU A 1217 96.11 -23.58 102.52
CA GLU A 1217 95.78 -22.15 102.56
C GLU A 1217 96.59 -21.37 103.60
N ASN A 1218 96.89 -21.98 104.76
CA ASN A 1218 97.73 -21.35 105.77
C ASN A 1218 99.17 -21.27 105.31
N GLU A 1219 99.69 -22.32 104.67
CA GLU A 1219 101.03 -22.30 104.08
C GLU A 1219 101.11 -21.22 102.98
N ASN A 1220 100.10 -21.11 102.12
CA ASN A 1220 100.05 -20.08 101.08
C ASN A 1220 99.94 -18.66 101.64
N LEU A 1221 99.09 -18.44 102.64
CA LEU A 1221 98.98 -17.14 103.32
C LEU A 1221 100.29 -16.77 104.00
N ILE A 1222 100.92 -17.71 104.72
CA ILE A 1222 102.20 -17.48 105.39
C ILE A 1222 103.33 -17.25 104.36
N ASN A 1223 103.34 -17.97 103.24
CA ASN A 1223 104.31 -17.75 102.17
C ASN A 1223 104.12 -16.36 101.54
N ALA A 1224 102.87 -15.96 101.24
CA ALA A 1224 102.57 -14.64 100.71
C ALA A 1224 103.00 -13.53 101.70
N LEU A 1225 102.73 -13.69 103.00
CA LEU A 1225 103.18 -12.77 104.04
C LEU A 1225 104.72 -12.76 104.22
N LYS A 1226 105.38 -13.88 103.97
CA LYS A 1226 106.85 -13.99 104.04
C LYS A 1226 107.53 -13.30 102.87
N GLU A 1227 106.98 -13.40 101.66
CA GLU A 1227 107.55 -12.77 100.46
C GLU A 1227 107.64 -11.26 100.60
N ILE A 1228 106.61 -10.63 101.19
CA ILE A 1228 106.60 -9.20 101.47
C ILE A 1228 107.33 -8.81 102.77
N ALA A 1229 108.05 -9.75 103.38
CA ALA A 1229 108.76 -9.59 104.65
C ALA A 1229 107.89 -9.12 105.83
N TYR A 1230 106.58 -9.42 105.84
CA TYR A 1230 105.68 -9.19 106.98
C TYR A 1230 105.96 -10.17 108.12
N ILE A 1231 106.42 -11.38 107.77
CA ILE A 1231 106.95 -12.37 108.72
C ILE A 1231 108.38 -12.77 108.32
N ASN A 1232 109.21 -13.09 109.32
CA ASN A 1232 110.64 -13.33 109.14
C ASN A 1232 110.99 -14.82 109.19
N ARG A 1233 111.07 -15.38 110.41
CA ARG A 1233 111.51 -16.76 110.62
C ARG A 1233 110.29 -17.66 110.55
N VAL A 1234 110.27 -18.60 109.62
CA VAL A 1234 109.21 -19.61 109.50
C VAL A 1234 109.86 -20.98 109.68
N ARG A 1235 109.30 -21.80 110.59
CA ARG A 1235 109.67 -23.20 110.80
C ARG A 1235 108.44 -24.08 110.67
N PHE A 1236 108.57 -25.10 109.85
CA PHE A 1236 107.58 -26.16 109.71
C PHE A 1236 107.97 -27.31 110.65
N HIS A 1237 107.08 -27.67 111.57
CA HIS A 1237 107.27 -28.78 112.49
C HIS A 1237 106.66 -30.06 111.92
N GLU A 1238 107.51 -31.06 111.71
CA GLU A 1238 107.11 -32.38 111.25
C GLU A 1238 106.93 -33.34 112.44
N LYS A 1239 105.82 -34.09 112.46
CA LYS A 1239 105.64 -35.25 113.35
C LYS A 1239 105.80 -36.51 112.50
N SER A 1240 106.68 -37.44 112.91
CA SER A 1240 106.81 -38.75 112.25
C SER A 1240 106.08 -39.82 113.06
N PHE A 1241 105.08 -40.45 112.47
CA PHE A 1241 104.40 -41.61 113.02
C PHE A 1241 104.44 -42.71 111.95
N LEU A 1242 104.95 -43.90 112.29
CA LEU A 1242 105.09 -45.04 111.36
C LEU A 1242 105.80 -44.70 110.02
N GLY A 1243 106.89 -43.94 110.08
CA GLY A 1243 107.80 -43.76 108.94
C GLY A 1243 107.40 -42.73 107.88
N ILE A 1244 106.25 -42.05 108.01
CA ILE A 1244 105.83 -40.94 107.13
C ILE A 1244 105.96 -39.63 107.90
N LYS A 1245 106.71 -38.66 107.35
CA LYS A 1245 106.86 -37.31 107.91
C LYS A 1245 105.75 -36.42 107.36
N SER A 1246 104.88 -35.87 108.22
CA SER A 1246 103.90 -34.86 107.83
C SER A 1246 104.09 -33.57 108.62
N LYS A 1247 104.04 -32.43 107.92
CA LYS A 1247 104.06 -31.10 108.52
C LYS A 1247 102.77 -30.94 109.35
N SER A 1248 102.92 -30.68 110.65
CA SER A 1248 101.80 -30.63 111.58
C SER A 1248 101.48 -29.21 112.06
N LYS A 1249 102.50 -28.35 112.11
CA LYS A 1249 102.39 -27.01 112.69
C LYS A 1249 103.39 -26.07 112.02
N ILE A 1250 102.96 -24.86 111.70
CA ILE A 1250 103.79 -23.79 111.17
C ILE A 1250 104.02 -22.81 112.32
N THR A 1251 105.26 -22.63 112.75
CA THR A 1251 105.64 -21.59 113.71
C THR A 1251 106.38 -20.49 112.98
N PHE A 1252 106.01 -19.24 113.20
CA PHE A 1252 106.68 -18.12 112.56
C PHE A 1252 106.76 -16.90 113.46
N THR A 1253 107.73 -16.04 113.19
CA THR A 1253 107.93 -14.79 113.93
C THR A 1253 107.51 -13.63 113.05
N THR A 1254 106.56 -12.84 113.52
CA THR A 1254 106.18 -11.56 112.92
C THR A 1254 107.28 -10.54 113.19
N LYS A 1255 107.48 -9.63 112.23
CA LYS A 1255 108.58 -8.68 112.26
C LYS A 1255 108.34 -7.52 113.21
#